data_AF-A0A6A3NTA8-F1
#
_entry.id   AF-A0A6A3NTA8-F1
#
_cell.length_a   1.000
_cell.length_b   1.000
_cell.length_c   1.000
_cell.angle_alpha   90.00
_cell.angle_beta   90.00
_cell.angle_gamma   90.00
#
_symmetry.space_group_name_H-M   'P 1'
#
loop_
_entity.id
_entity.type
_entity.pdbx_description
1 polymer ?
#
loop_
_entity_poly.entity_id
_entity_poly.type
_entity_poly.pdbx_seq_one_letter_code
_entity_poly.pdbx_strand_id
1 'polypeptide(L)'
;MVDSSRRGSVAAEPRLEFVPARIPKLAPESPAPAIGPSKTAQALQADILELTRALEHVSVQRQQLLSKSASQPSVRLEPLYRQNRHKPIANNGCDSFIDLVLCDCGEEMRPADERFHLQHECPLRTIRCVRPGCTKLFQASNRELHEQRDCHFTRHTRQLLRDRDDGDTPVECELCHETRFIIRKRHLQSHQLYMCAKRQVPCRFAEWGCEMKFHQAEQEAHEASQCVVAERRRQIAADALLVNEEAICDWCQQKVKKRKLLDHQEDECPERERPCPNAVNGCKEWVPVGKFDEHLRTDCSVMVERNTLAARAREKNSPVTCPECGVVVRLRHLERHFRDECVSRVVPCKNAAHGCKARLRWRDRHLHEDFMSLSKDRSIIEFKTGGDAYIALSNSTSQAPSPLSVDLPPPWTAEYFVWMVDAEEEILSLHKSSLGLMETVVVNTRENEQWQAKSDACKKKLKELKHKRKRKANDKTGTHLSGEEMSSAAKQLAEEFNDAENGLLATRKEIALARGWIEINLLEAKRILDTDVTDEESKQTLAAAIADQAAQLLQERTLLVQLLPEADRALLGDLEAWVKQLTSGSPSNESKAERQRKAAEQNSLLKKRSEFQAQLDALDPDDADTPRLQRRYEREIAKVDAKLALVSENKPTQLLERCGRHIIASSARNVISLVAGPNGEISFFRPSGAKAARAVNFNVRLERNRWNHVALSAGVKELSVFLNGELKSIRRGVFDLPMSRLGAQEQAESFQGFVLEVRYWKECRTVQQLQQHAASILHVAKCKTLLGYWTFEEGMGDLVDDMALKLPRSACFGTDWVLFDTPEVRRRFGVPPTPSLRDQTCCVVNQKLKLLAQRARDRELDAVPCRQHCEQVVAFRQLERHHRVECVHRLVVCKEVGCERVFRWSSEAQHLHQDCARHLYRDELVRRYHDKRELVECILNCAQLVQRRFMPLHCHSQCVNRLVTCPWTDCGETIVAKSLTRHLKRECRSQSKEGEMLMVDKARRRQKAKEAAEQEEEQGKC
;
A
#
# COMPACT_ATOMS: atom_id res chain seq x y z
N MET A 1 -34.57 -10.42 -58.73
CA MET A 1 -36.01 -10.14 -58.57
C MET A 1 -36.14 -8.73 -58.03
N VAL A 2 -36.64 -7.84 -58.89
CA VAL A 2 -37.63 -6.74 -58.67
C VAL A 2 -37.69 -6.10 -57.26
N ASP A 3 -37.81 -4.80 -57.00
CA ASP A 3 -37.64 -3.49 -57.66
C ASP A 3 -38.08 -2.42 -56.61
N SER A 4 -37.74 -1.14 -56.85
CA SER A 4 -38.45 0.10 -56.42
C SER A 4 -38.11 0.88 -55.12
N SER A 5 -37.28 1.93 -55.30
CA SER A 5 -37.61 3.38 -55.29
C SER A 5 -38.23 4.13 -54.06
N ARG A 6 -37.53 5.16 -53.52
CA ARG A 6 -37.78 6.64 -53.73
C ARG A 6 -37.08 7.61 -52.74
N ARG A 7 -36.40 8.62 -53.33
CA ARG A 7 -36.31 10.10 -53.06
C ARG A 7 -35.92 10.69 -51.68
N GLY A 8 -34.78 11.42 -51.67
CA GLY A 8 -34.73 12.91 -51.78
C GLY A 8 -34.37 13.75 -50.54
N SER A 9 -33.26 14.53 -50.61
CA SER A 9 -33.15 15.96 -50.23
C SER A 9 -31.69 16.45 -50.22
N VAL A 10 -31.47 17.70 -50.64
CA VAL A 10 -30.21 18.43 -50.91
C VAL A 10 -30.15 19.68 -50.03
N ALA A 11 -28.97 20.05 -49.51
CA ALA A 11 -28.48 21.42 -49.18
C ALA A 11 -27.16 21.33 -48.39
N ALA A 12 -26.19 22.24 -48.38
CA ALA A 12 -25.74 23.35 -49.23
C ALA A 12 -24.38 23.82 -48.64
N GLU A 13 -23.39 24.14 -49.49
CA GLU A 13 -22.14 24.81 -49.11
C GLU A 13 -22.30 26.35 -49.14
N PRO A 14 -21.48 27.14 -48.43
CA PRO A 14 -21.34 28.57 -48.72
C PRO A 14 -20.03 28.89 -49.45
N ARG A 15 -20.18 29.56 -50.61
CA ARG A 15 -19.18 30.46 -51.23
C ARG A 15 -19.45 31.89 -50.77
N LEU A 16 -18.40 32.71 -50.65
CA LEU A 16 -18.51 34.18 -50.61
C LEU A 16 -17.54 34.79 -51.64
N GLU A 17 -18.07 35.75 -52.40
CA GLU A 17 -17.51 36.39 -53.59
C GLU A 17 -16.79 37.72 -53.29
N PHE A 18 -15.88 38.09 -54.20
CA PHE A 18 -15.33 39.45 -54.44
C PHE A 18 -16.31 40.30 -55.25
N VAL A 19 -16.27 41.65 -55.20
CA VAL A 19 -15.81 42.62 -56.28
C VAL A 19 -15.78 44.12 -55.75
N PRO A 20 -15.45 45.23 -56.48
CA PRO A 20 -14.32 46.16 -56.18
C PRO A 20 -14.64 47.70 -56.20
N ALA A 21 -13.62 48.58 -56.09
CA ALA A 21 -13.57 50.00 -56.57
C ALA A 21 -12.19 50.65 -56.22
N ARG A 22 -11.62 51.72 -56.81
CA ARG A 22 -11.59 52.44 -58.10
C ARG A 22 -10.40 53.45 -58.01
N ILE A 23 -9.81 53.84 -59.14
CA ILE A 23 -8.65 54.74 -59.34
C ILE A 23 -9.06 56.24 -59.30
N PRO A 24 -8.12 57.19 -59.07
CA PRO A 24 -8.05 58.39 -59.91
C PRO A 24 -6.65 58.74 -60.48
N LYS A 25 -6.63 59.50 -61.59
CA LYS A 25 -5.52 59.86 -62.50
C LYS A 25 -5.47 61.39 -62.76
N LEU A 26 -4.24 61.95 -62.94
CA LEU A 26 -3.79 63.08 -63.82
C LEU A 26 -4.26 64.54 -63.47
N ALA A 27 -3.53 65.67 -63.67
CA ALA A 27 -2.34 66.14 -64.43
C ALA A 27 -1.88 67.57 -63.89
N PRO A 28 -1.19 68.52 -64.61
CA PRO A 28 0.14 68.58 -65.25
C PRO A 28 1.01 69.86 -64.90
N GLU A 29 2.15 70.01 -65.60
CA GLU A 29 2.94 71.23 -65.97
C GLU A 29 4.30 71.58 -65.30
N SER A 30 5.25 71.90 -66.20
CA SER A 30 6.72 72.09 -66.13
C SER A 30 7.13 73.53 -65.71
N PRO A 31 8.41 73.91 -65.41
CA PRO A 31 9.59 73.81 -66.32
C PRO A 31 10.96 73.49 -65.64
N ALA A 32 11.99 73.28 -66.48
CA ALA A 32 13.41 73.11 -66.16
C ALA A 32 14.17 74.47 -66.10
N PRO A 33 15.51 74.55 -65.87
CA PRO A 33 16.46 73.72 -65.11
C PRO A 33 17.33 74.54 -64.10
N ALA A 34 18.04 73.86 -63.18
CA ALA A 34 19.30 74.37 -62.61
C ALA A 34 20.24 73.20 -62.27
N ILE A 35 21.50 73.32 -62.71
CA ILE A 35 22.53 72.28 -62.67
C ILE A 35 23.07 72.11 -61.24
N GLY A 36 23.15 70.86 -60.77
CA GLY A 36 23.78 70.44 -59.50
C GLY A 36 24.25 68.98 -59.59
N PRO A 37 25.30 68.57 -58.86
CA PRO A 37 26.28 67.57 -59.29
C PRO A 37 25.76 66.12 -59.33
N SER A 38 26.39 65.33 -60.21
CA SER A 38 26.06 63.95 -60.57
C SER A 38 25.95 62.98 -59.39
N LYS A 39 24.89 62.16 -59.44
CA LYS A 39 24.53 61.07 -58.51
C LYS A 39 25.56 59.94 -58.38
N THR A 40 26.68 59.98 -59.12
CA THR A 40 27.77 58.99 -59.02
C THR A 40 28.77 59.28 -57.89
N ALA A 41 28.86 60.52 -57.39
CA ALA A 41 29.74 60.85 -56.26
C ALA A 41 29.15 60.43 -54.89
N GLN A 42 27.82 60.39 -54.75
CA GLN A 42 27.15 60.00 -53.49
C GLN A 42 27.08 58.48 -53.31
N ALA A 43 27.06 57.68 -54.38
CA ALA A 43 27.08 56.22 -54.28
C ALA A 43 28.47 55.68 -53.88
N LEU A 44 29.55 56.22 -54.47
CA LEU A 44 30.93 55.84 -54.11
C LEU A 44 31.31 56.24 -52.67
N GLN A 45 30.73 57.33 -52.17
CA GLN A 45 30.97 57.77 -50.79
C GLN A 45 30.14 56.97 -49.77
N ALA A 46 29.02 56.37 -50.18
CA ALA A 46 28.24 55.43 -49.37
C ALA A 46 28.93 54.06 -49.28
N ASP A 47 29.48 53.56 -50.38
CA ASP A 47 30.20 52.27 -50.42
C ASP A 47 31.52 52.30 -49.63
N ILE A 48 32.26 53.42 -49.68
CA ILE A 48 33.48 53.61 -48.85
C ILE A 48 33.12 53.69 -47.36
N LEU A 49 31.96 54.27 -47.01
CA LEU A 49 31.46 54.36 -45.62
C LEU A 49 30.98 53.00 -45.09
N GLU A 50 30.35 52.18 -45.92
CA GLU A 50 29.93 50.82 -45.55
C GLU A 50 31.13 49.88 -45.42
N LEU A 51 32.14 50.01 -46.28
CA LEU A 51 33.36 49.22 -46.18
C LEU A 51 34.20 49.60 -44.93
N THR A 52 34.26 50.89 -44.58
CA THR A 52 34.91 51.33 -43.33
C THR A 52 34.15 50.88 -42.09
N ARG A 53 32.81 50.94 -42.08
CA ARG A 53 31.99 50.38 -40.98
C ARG A 53 32.12 48.86 -40.87
N ALA A 54 32.22 48.13 -41.98
CA ALA A 54 32.43 46.69 -41.96
C ALA A 54 33.82 46.31 -41.41
N LEU A 55 34.87 47.06 -41.77
CA LEU A 55 36.23 46.88 -41.23
C LEU A 55 36.33 47.29 -39.75
N GLU A 56 35.59 48.31 -39.32
CA GLU A 56 35.42 48.67 -37.91
C GLU A 56 34.65 47.58 -37.14
N HIS A 57 33.59 47.01 -37.71
CA HIS A 57 32.86 45.91 -37.07
C HIS A 57 33.70 44.63 -36.92
N VAL A 58 34.52 44.31 -37.92
CA VAL A 58 35.45 43.16 -37.88
C VAL A 58 36.60 43.41 -36.90
N SER A 59 37.12 44.63 -36.81
CA SER A 59 38.15 44.99 -35.83
C SER A 59 37.61 45.06 -34.39
N VAL A 60 36.36 45.51 -34.20
CA VAL A 60 35.64 45.46 -32.91
C VAL A 60 35.30 44.02 -32.52
N GLN A 61 34.83 43.16 -33.44
CA GLN A 61 34.63 41.73 -33.16
C GLN A 61 35.96 41.02 -32.86
N ARG A 62 37.05 41.38 -33.55
CA ARG A 62 38.40 40.86 -33.28
C ARG A 62 38.92 41.33 -31.92
N GLN A 63 38.70 42.59 -31.54
CA GLN A 63 38.99 43.10 -30.19
C GLN A 63 38.11 42.45 -29.11
N GLN A 64 36.84 42.17 -29.38
CA GLN A 64 35.94 41.46 -28.46
C GLN A 64 36.28 39.98 -28.29
N LEU A 65 36.79 39.33 -29.34
CA LEU A 65 37.29 37.95 -29.28
C LEU A 65 38.67 37.86 -28.61
N LEU A 66 39.52 38.88 -28.80
CA LEU A 66 40.81 39.00 -28.10
C LEU A 66 40.65 39.43 -26.63
N SER A 67 39.66 40.25 -26.28
CA SER A 67 39.36 40.61 -24.88
C SER A 67 38.65 39.49 -24.11
N LYS A 68 37.85 38.64 -24.78
CA LYS A 68 37.31 37.39 -24.20
C LYS A 68 38.34 36.28 -24.02
N SER A 69 39.48 36.35 -24.71
CA SER A 69 40.60 35.40 -24.54
C SER A 69 41.75 35.95 -23.69
N ALA A 70 41.67 37.20 -23.25
CA ALA A 70 42.62 37.85 -22.36
C ALA A 70 41.92 38.70 -21.28
N SER A 71 41.13 38.06 -20.40
CA SER A 71 40.84 38.53 -19.03
C SER A 71 39.88 37.59 -18.28
N GLN A 72 40.39 36.44 -17.84
CA GLN A 72 40.21 36.06 -16.44
C GLN A 72 41.58 35.58 -15.93
N PRO A 73 42.31 36.40 -15.16
CA PRO A 73 43.22 35.87 -14.17
C PRO A 73 42.37 35.05 -13.20
N SER A 74 42.72 33.78 -13.02
CA SER A 74 42.29 33.04 -11.84
C SER A 74 42.75 33.85 -10.63
N VAL A 75 41.81 34.56 -10.01
CA VAL A 75 42.01 35.07 -8.66
C VAL A 75 42.26 33.84 -7.80
N ARG A 76 43.49 33.76 -7.30
CA ARG A 76 43.90 32.90 -6.20
C ARG A 76 42.92 33.17 -5.05
N LEU A 77 41.92 32.30 -4.88
CA LEU A 77 41.24 32.20 -3.59
C LEU A 77 42.29 31.60 -2.65
N GLU A 78 42.89 32.48 -1.85
CA GLU A 78 43.61 32.06 -0.66
C GLU A 78 42.71 31.15 0.19
N PRO A 79 43.30 30.15 0.88
CA PRO A 79 42.54 29.31 1.78
C PRO A 79 42.02 30.20 2.91
N LEU A 80 40.70 30.31 3.03
CA LEU A 80 40.09 30.84 4.23
C LEU A 80 40.52 29.95 5.39
N TYR A 81 41.45 30.48 6.17
CA TYR A 81 41.82 29.98 7.47
C TYR A 81 40.56 29.85 8.33
N ARG A 82 40.48 28.69 8.99
CA ARG A 82 39.47 28.27 9.97
C ARG A 82 38.88 29.41 10.80
N GLN A 83 37.56 29.40 10.95
CA GLN A 83 36.94 29.63 12.25
C GLN A 83 35.85 28.59 12.53
N ASN A 84 36.19 27.72 13.47
CA ASN A 84 35.32 27.07 14.45
C ASN A 84 33.81 27.31 14.32
N ARG A 85 33.08 26.25 13.99
CA ARG A 85 31.80 25.96 14.64
C ARG A 85 31.76 24.50 15.10
N HIS A 86 32.48 24.23 16.17
CA HIS A 86 31.94 23.32 17.17
C HIS A 86 30.76 24.04 17.85
N LYS A 87 29.55 23.47 17.72
CA LYS A 87 28.72 23.22 18.89
C LYS A 87 27.76 22.05 18.63
N PRO A 88 27.47 21.25 19.67
CA PRO A 88 26.90 19.93 19.55
C PRO A 88 25.37 20.00 19.62
N ILE A 89 24.70 19.13 18.86
CA ILE A 89 23.36 18.66 19.23
C ILE A 89 23.52 17.20 19.61
N ALA A 90 23.29 16.94 20.89
CA ALA A 90 23.22 15.63 21.48
C ALA A 90 21.87 14.97 21.15
N ASN A 91 21.93 13.63 21.08
CA ASN A 91 20.86 12.66 21.32
C ASN A 91 19.70 12.58 20.30
N ASN A 92 19.74 11.55 19.43
CA ASN A 92 19.18 10.23 19.75
C ASN A 92 19.48 9.23 18.62
N GLY A 93 19.84 8.00 19.00
CA GLY A 93 20.44 7.01 18.11
C GLY A 93 19.48 6.27 17.19
N CYS A 94 20.05 5.69 16.13
CA CYS A 94 19.81 4.32 15.66
C CYS A 94 20.80 4.04 14.51
N ASP A 95 21.41 2.86 14.53
CA ASP A 95 22.35 2.34 13.56
C ASP A 95 21.91 2.47 12.09
N SER A 96 22.82 2.94 11.24
CA SER A 96 22.94 2.42 9.88
C SER A 96 24.40 2.57 9.42
N PHE A 97 25.07 1.45 9.22
CA PHE A 97 26.36 1.38 8.52
C PHE A 97 26.16 1.97 7.12
N ILE A 98 26.83 3.09 6.82
CA ILE A 98 26.86 3.68 5.48
C ILE A 98 27.99 3.00 4.73
N ASP A 99 27.66 2.16 3.74
CA ASP A 99 28.63 1.57 2.82
C ASP A 99 29.25 2.69 1.96
N LEU A 100 30.46 3.10 2.30
CA LEU A 100 31.30 3.99 1.51
C LEU A 100 32.22 3.15 0.61
N VAL A 101 32.31 3.54 -0.66
CA VAL A 101 33.20 2.93 -1.66
C VAL A 101 34.43 3.83 -1.80
N LEU A 102 35.62 3.24 -1.71
CA LEU A 102 36.89 3.93 -1.88
C LEU A 102 37.30 3.89 -3.35
N CYS A 103 37.44 5.04 -3.99
CA CYS A 103 37.99 5.12 -5.34
C CYS A 103 39.53 5.01 -5.29
N ASP A 104 40.17 4.49 -6.33
CA ASP A 104 41.64 4.37 -6.44
C ASP A 104 42.40 5.72 -6.33
N CYS A 105 41.70 6.85 -6.44
CA CYS A 105 42.25 8.18 -6.17
C CYS A 105 42.40 8.49 -4.67
N GLY A 106 41.86 7.64 -3.79
CA GLY A 106 41.89 7.76 -2.34
C GLY A 106 40.68 8.47 -1.71
N GLU A 107 39.65 8.87 -2.48
CA GLU A 107 38.43 9.47 -1.94
C GLU A 107 37.36 8.42 -1.61
N GLU A 108 36.79 8.52 -0.40
CA GLU A 108 35.63 7.74 0.05
C GLU A 108 34.33 8.43 -0.38
N MET A 109 33.45 7.68 -1.01
CA MET A 109 32.24 8.23 -1.59
C MET A 109 31.09 7.22 -1.60
N ARG A 110 29.85 7.69 -1.79
CA ARG A 110 28.69 6.79 -1.80
C ARG A 110 28.60 6.03 -3.14
N PRO A 111 28.11 4.78 -3.16
CA PRO A 111 27.97 3.98 -4.38
C PRO A 111 27.17 4.67 -5.51
N ALA A 112 26.17 5.49 -5.16
CA ALA A 112 25.37 6.22 -6.15
C ALA A 112 26.17 7.31 -6.90
N ASP A 113 27.20 7.85 -6.26
CA ASP A 113 27.99 8.97 -6.76
C ASP A 113 29.24 8.49 -7.54
N GLU A 114 29.60 7.20 -7.43
CA GLU A 114 30.80 6.57 -8.01
C GLU A 114 30.98 6.88 -9.50
N ARG A 115 29.91 6.73 -10.29
CA ARG A 115 29.96 7.00 -11.73
C ARG A 115 30.23 8.46 -12.04
N PHE A 116 29.70 9.38 -11.24
CA PHE A 116 29.86 10.81 -11.47
C PHE A 116 31.30 11.23 -11.18
N HIS A 117 31.86 10.76 -10.06
CA HIS A 117 33.26 10.99 -9.72
C HIS A 117 34.20 10.44 -10.79
N LEU A 118 34.05 9.17 -11.19
CA LEU A 118 34.92 8.54 -12.20
C LEU A 118 34.92 9.28 -13.56
N GLN A 119 33.80 9.90 -13.93
CA GLN A 119 33.67 10.60 -15.21
C GLN A 119 34.11 12.06 -15.17
N HIS A 120 33.91 12.76 -14.05
CA HIS A 120 34.04 14.23 -14.02
C HIS A 120 35.07 14.75 -13.01
N GLU A 121 35.23 14.08 -11.88
CA GLU A 121 35.99 14.61 -10.73
C GLU A 121 37.31 13.89 -10.54
N CYS A 122 37.35 12.58 -10.81
CA CYS A 122 38.50 11.73 -10.55
C CYS A 122 39.77 12.26 -11.24
N PRO A 123 40.86 12.50 -10.49
CA PRO A 123 42.12 13.00 -11.04
C PRO A 123 42.83 11.96 -11.92
N LEU A 124 42.51 10.68 -11.76
CA LEU A 124 43.05 9.57 -12.54
C LEU A 124 42.28 9.31 -13.84
N ARG A 125 41.18 10.03 -14.11
CA ARG A 125 40.41 9.85 -15.34
C ARG A 125 41.24 10.22 -16.58
N THR A 126 41.03 9.50 -17.67
CA THR A 126 41.75 9.75 -18.93
C THR A 126 41.07 10.88 -19.71
N ILE A 127 41.83 11.93 -20.02
CA ILE A 127 41.37 13.09 -20.80
C ILE A 127 42.21 13.26 -22.08
N ARG A 128 41.62 13.87 -23.11
CA ARG A 128 42.32 14.26 -24.36
C ARG A 128 42.80 15.70 -24.30
N CYS A 129 43.90 15.99 -24.98
CA CYS A 129 44.35 17.38 -25.16
C CYS A 129 43.27 18.21 -25.87
N VAL A 130 42.99 19.40 -25.35
CA VAL A 130 41.96 20.32 -25.88
C VAL A 130 42.48 21.22 -27.01
N ARG A 131 43.79 21.21 -27.27
CA ARG A 131 44.43 22.09 -28.26
C ARG A 131 44.31 21.52 -29.68
N PRO A 132 43.87 22.32 -30.67
CA PRO A 132 43.71 21.86 -32.05
C PRO A 132 45.01 21.26 -32.59
N GLY A 133 44.93 20.05 -33.14
CA GLY A 133 46.10 19.34 -33.71
C GLY A 133 46.94 18.53 -32.73
N CYS A 134 46.58 18.43 -31.43
CA CYS A 134 47.17 17.48 -30.50
C CYS A 134 46.17 16.37 -30.14
N THR A 135 46.50 15.11 -30.41
CA THR A 135 45.61 13.94 -30.19
C THR A 135 45.98 13.07 -28.99
N LYS A 136 46.96 13.49 -28.17
CA LYS A 136 47.42 12.69 -27.02
C LYS A 136 46.35 12.60 -25.90
N LEU A 137 46.22 11.40 -25.35
CA LEU A 137 45.42 11.06 -24.17
C LEU A 137 46.34 10.93 -22.95
N PHE A 138 45.94 11.47 -21.79
CA PHE A 138 46.71 11.41 -20.55
C PHE A 138 45.76 11.55 -19.34
N GLN A 139 46.22 11.17 -18.14
CA GLN A 139 45.43 11.33 -16.91
C GLN A 139 45.22 12.81 -16.59
N ALA A 140 44.05 13.16 -16.06
CA ALA A 140 43.69 14.55 -15.77
C ALA A 140 44.70 15.29 -14.88
N SER A 141 45.32 14.59 -13.92
CA SER A 141 46.42 15.09 -13.08
C SER A 141 47.66 15.55 -13.86
N ASN A 142 47.96 14.92 -15.00
CA ASN A 142 49.17 15.18 -15.80
C ASN A 142 48.99 16.26 -16.87
N ARG A 143 47.90 17.03 -16.81
CA ARG A 143 47.57 18.04 -17.82
C ARG A 143 48.63 19.13 -17.97
N GLU A 144 49.09 19.70 -16.86
CA GLU A 144 50.08 20.79 -16.91
C GLU A 144 51.43 20.32 -17.46
N LEU A 145 51.86 19.12 -17.05
CA LEU A 145 53.07 18.48 -17.56
C LEU A 145 52.99 18.24 -19.08
N HIS A 146 51.85 17.75 -19.57
CA HIS A 146 51.63 17.58 -21.00
C HIS A 146 51.71 18.91 -21.77
N GLU A 147 51.04 19.96 -21.28
CA GLU A 147 51.05 21.28 -21.92
C GLU A 147 52.46 21.91 -21.96
N GLN A 148 53.29 21.64 -20.95
CA GLN A 148 54.64 22.18 -20.85
C GLN A 148 55.68 21.42 -21.69
N ARG A 149 55.61 20.09 -21.74
CA ARG A 149 56.64 19.23 -22.38
C ARG A 149 56.19 18.57 -23.67
N ASP A 150 54.97 18.04 -23.72
CA ASP A 150 54.59 17.01 -24.70
C ASP A 150 53.58 17.48 -25.76
N CYS A 151 52.94 18.63 -25.54
CA CYS A 151 51.96 19.19 -26.45
C CYS A 151 52.64 19.72 -27.72
N HIS A 152 52.41 19.01 -28.84
CA HIS A 152 52.99 19.33 -30.14
C HIS A 152 52.67 20.78 -30.57
N PHE A 153 51.42 21.21 -30.39
CA PHE A 153 50.98 22.56 -30.73
C PHE A 153 51.73 23.65 -29.96
N THR A 154 51.94 23.46 -28.66
CA THR A 154 52.68 24.42 -27.81
C THR A 154 54.16 24.45 -28.17
N ARG A 155 54.77 23.30 -28.47
CA ARG A 155 56.19 23.21 -28.89
C ARG A 155 56.41 23.94 -30.21
N HIS A 156 55.55 23.71 -31.20
CA HIS A 156 55.62 24.37 -32.50
C HIS A 156 55.48 25.89 -32.39
N THR A 157 54.52 26.36 -31.57
CA THR A 157 54.33 27.80 -31.32
C THR A 157 55.54 28.45 -30.65
N ARG A 158 56.17 27.77 -29.67
CA ARG A 158 57.40 28.27 -29.03
C ARG A 158 58.59 28.32 -29.99
N GLN A 159 58.69 27.36 -30.90
CA GLN A 159 59.76 27.33 -31.90
C GLN A 159 59.62 28.50 -32.88
N LEU A 160 58.41 28.76 -33.38
CA LEU A 160 58.14 29.92 -34.23
C LEU A 160 58.45 31.26 -33.55
N LEU A 161 58.21 31.38 -32.25
CA LEU A 161 58.57 32.59 -31.49
C LEU A 161 60.09 32.75 -31.37
N ARG A 162 60.83 31.66 -31.12
CA ARG A 162 62.31 31.70 -31.10
C ARG A 162 62.90 32.05 -32.46
N ASP A 163 62.35 31.49 -33.54
CA ASP A 163 62.82 31.77 -34.90
C ASP A 163 62.56 33.23 -35.29
N ARG A 164 61.43 33.79 -34.83
CA ARG A 164 61.13 35.22 -35.00
C ARG A 164 62.13 36.09 -34.25
N ASP A 165 62.39 35.76 -32.99
CA ASP A 165 63.28 36.54 -32.13
C ASP A 165 64.76 36.45 -32.59
N ASP A 166 65.23 35.30 -33.11
CA ASP A 166 66.56 35.18 -33.76
C ASP A 166 66.62 36.01 -35.05
N GLY A 167 65.57 35.97 -35.88
CA GLY A 167 65.50 36.79 -37.10
C GLY A 167 65.49 38.30 -36.82
N ASP A 168 65.02 38.72 -35.63
CA ASP A 168 64.96 40.11 -35.18
C ASP A 168 66.28 40.64 -34.59
N THR A 169 67.31 39.79 -34.42
CA THR A 169 68.62 40.25 -33.93
C THR A 169 69.29 41.24 -34.90
N PRO A 170 69.87 42.34 -34.38
CA PRO A 170 70.56 43.34 -35.19
C PRO A 170 71.94 42.86 -35.65
N VAL A 171 72.29 43.09 -36.91
CA VAL A 171 73.55 42.66 -37.57
C VAL A 171 74.05 43.77 -38.49
N GLU A 172 75.36 43.97 -38.59
CA GLU A 172 75.97 45.00 -39.46
C GLU A 172 76.30 44.43 -40.86
N CYS A 173 76.23 45.28 -41.90
CA CYS A 173 76.50 44.89 -43.29
C CYS A 173 77.97 45.05 -43.66
N GLU A 174 78.61 43.96 -44.11
CA GLU A 174 80.03 43.92 -44.46
C GLU A 174 80.41 44.71 -45.74
N LEU A 175 79.45 45.12 -46.58
CA LEU A 175 79.74 45.81 -47.86
C LEU A 175 79.70 47.35 -47.76
N CYS A 176 78.86 47.89 -46.89
CA CYS A 176 78.75 49.33 -46.67
C CYS A 176 79.17 49.78 -45.27
N HIS A 177 79.30 48.86 -44.30
CA HIS A 177 79.66 49.11 -42.90
C HIS A 177 78.88 50.26 -42.24
N GLU A 178 77.65 50.49 -42.67
CA GLU A 178 76.92 51.72 -42.37
C GLU A 178 76.09 51.54 -41.08
N THR A 179 76.57 52.11 -39.96
CA THR A 179 76.01 51.92 -38.61
C THR A 179 74.75 52.75 -38.30
N ARG A 180 74.29 53.58 -39.25
CA ARG A 180 73.13 54.48 -39.06
C ARG A 180 71.77 53.78 -39.02
N PHE A 181 71.68 52.55 -39.53
CA PHE A 181 70.44 51.79 -39.55
C PHE A 181 70.65 50.37 -39.03
N ILE A 182 69.85 49.97 -38.04
CA ILE A 182 69.88 48.63 -37.47
C ILE A 182 69.29 47.63 -38.48
N ILE A 183 70.14 46.86 -39.17
CA ILE A 183 69.70 45.81 -40.09
C ILE A 183 69.42 44.55 -39.27
N ARG A 184 68.23 43.96 -39.42
CA ARG A 184 67.89 42.69 -38.75
C ARG A 184 68.46 41.52 -39.55
N LYS A 185 68.90 40.46 -38.89
CA LYS A 185 69.53 39.27 -39.49
C LYS A 185 68.75 38.72 -40.69
N ARG A 186 67.42 38.64 -40.58
CA ARG A 186 66.55 38.17 -41.67
C ARG A 186 66.50 39.07 -42.91
N HIS A 187 66.95 40.33 -42.83
CA HIS A 187 66.92 41.30 -43.92
C HIS A 187 68.33 41.66 -44.45
N LEU A 188 69.39 41.06 -43.92
CA LEU A 188 70.77 41.34 -44.31
C LEU A 188 71.04 41.02 -45.79
N GLN A 189 70.56 39.86 -46.26
CA GLN A 189 70.75 39.41 -47.63
C GLN A 189 69.99 40.29 -48.64
N SER A 190 68.78 40.71 -48.29
CA SER A 190 67.98 41.63 -49.11
C SER A 190 68.63 43.02 -49.20
N HIS A 191 69.19 43.51 -48.10
CA HIS A 191 69.92 44.77 -48.10
C HIS A 191 71.15 44.73 -49.03
N GLN A 192 71.98 43.67 -48.97
CA GLN A 192 73.17 43.53 -49.82
C GLN A 192 72.82 43.46 -51.32
N LEU A 193 71.73 42.78 -51.67
CA LEU A 193 71.32 42.58 -53.07
C LEU A 193 70.60 43.80 -53.68
N TYR A 194 69.71 44.46 -52.93
CA TYR A 194 68.77 45.42 -53.51
C TYR A 194 68.95 46.85 -53.02
N MET A 195 69.52 47.05 -51.83
CA MET A 195 69.57 48.37 -51.18
C MET A 195 70.98 48.94 -51.00
N CYS A 196 72.01 48.10 -51.04
CA CYS A 196 73.39 48.55 -50.92
C CYS A 196 73.77 49.45 -52.11
N ALA A 197 74.24 50.66 -51.80
CA ALA A 197 74.60 51.66 -52.80
C ALA A 197 75.83 51.26 -53.62
N LYS A 198 76.70 50.41 -53.08
CA LYS A 198 77.94 49.95 -53.74
C LYS A 198 77.81 48.62 -54.49
N ARG A 199 76.59 48.11 -54.69
CA ARG A 199 76.37 46.86 -55.44
C ARG A 199 76.81 46.99 -56.91
N GLN A 200 77.39 45.93 -57.46
CA GLN A 200 77.72 45.84 -58.89
C GLN A 200 76.51 45.30 -59.65
N VAL A 201 76.13 45.96 -60.74
CA VAL A 201 75.01 45.55 -61.61
C VAL A 201 75.44 45.55 -63.08
N PRO A 202 74.96 44.57 -63.88
CA PRO A 202 75.14 44.56 -65.33
C PRO A 202 74.27 45.62 -66.02
N CYS A 203 74.62 46.00 -67.25
CA CYS A 203 73.75 46.78 -68.13
C CYS A 203 72.35 46.13 -68.26
N ARG A 204 71.26 46.92 -68.27
CA ARG A 204 69.90 46.38 -68.37
C ARG A 204 69.62 45.64 -69.68
N PHE A 205 70.45 45.86 -70.70
CA PHE A 205 70.35 45.20 -71.99
C PHE A 205 71.35 44.03 -72.15
N ALA A 206 71.92 43.53 -71.05
CA ALA A 206 72.92 42.47 -71.09
C ALA A 206 72.46 41.18 -71.77
N GLU A 207 71.23 40.75 -71.52
CA GLU A 207 70.64 39.56 -72.15
C GLU A 207 70.39 39.72 -73.65
N TRP A 208 70.48 40.94 -74.17
CA TRP A 208 70.24 41.28 -75.57
C TRP A 208 71.55 41.65 -76.30
N GLY A 209 72.71 41.45 -75.64
CA GLY A 209 74.05 41.54 -76.25
C GLY A 209 75.00 42.61 -75.67
N CYS A 210 74.74 43.20 -74.49
CA CYS A 210 75.62 44.21 -73.88
C CYS A 210 76.31 43.73 -72.57
N GLU A 211 77.58 43.33 -72.61
CA GLU A 211 78.23 42.59 -71.51
C GLU A 211 78.88 43.43 -70.38
N MET A 212 78.65 44.75 -70.32
CA MET A 212 79.31 45.63 -69.34
C MET A 212 78.69 45.54 -67.93
N LYS A 213 79.54 45.50 -66.87
CA LYS A 213 79.16 45.54 -65.43
C LYS A 213 79.86 46.69 -64.70
N PHE A 214 79.11 47.44 -63.90
CA PHE A 214 79.57 48.66 -63.22
C PHE A 214 78.78 48.90 -61.91
N HIS A 215 79.17 49.90 -61.11
CA HIS A 215 78.40 50.27 -59.93
C HIS A 215 77.05 50.87 -60.33
N GLN A 216 75.99 50.58 -59.57
CA GLN A 216 74.60 51.02 -59.86
C GLN A 216 74.49 52.52 -60.22
N ALA A 217 75.32 53.39 -59.65
CA ALA A 217 75.31 54.83 -59.92
C ALA A 217 75.72 55.20 -61.36
N GLU A 218 76.41 54.33 -62.09
CA GLU A 218 76.98 54.60 -63.43
C GLU A 218 76.13 54.01 -64.58
N GLN A 219 75.02 53.33 -64.25
CA GLN A 219 74.19 52.56 -65.19
C GLN A 219 73.41 53.43 -66.20
N GLU A 220 72.83 54.53 -65.77
CA GLU A 220 71.98 55.38 -66.63
C GLU A 220 72.78 56.12 -67.71
N ALA A 221 74.03 56.51 -67.40
CA ALA A 221 74.90 57.19 -68.35
C ALA A 221 75.31 56.27 -69.53
N HIS A 222 75.56 54.99 -69.24
CA HIS A 222 75.89 53.98 -70.23
C HIS A 222 74.72 53.68 -71.19
N GLU A 223 73.50 53.57 -70.67
CA GLU A 223 72.30 53.25 -71.46
C GLU A 223 71.87 54.39 -72.40
N ALA A 224 72.13 55.64 -72.03
CA ALA A 224 71.73 56.81 -72.81
C ALA A 224 72.60 57.05 -74.06
N SER A 225 73.88 56.69 -74.02
CA SER A 225 74.86 57.13 -75.03
C SER A 225 75.74 56.03 -75.63
N GLN A 226 75.81 54.84 -75.03
CA GLN A 226 76.82 53.83 -75.39
C GLN A 226 76.24 52.40 -75.55
N CYS A 227 74.93 52.22 -75.41
CA CYS A 227 74.28 50.91 -75.49
C CYS A 227 73.72 50.59 -76.88
N VAL A 228 74.29 49.58 -77.55
CA VAL A 228 73.95 49.12 -78.91
C VAL A 228 72.51 48.60 -79.03
N VAL A 229 71.96 48.01 -77.96
CA VAL A 229 70.60 47.43 -77.95
C VAL A 229 69.51 48.52 -77.84
N ALA A 230 69.81 49.62 -77.13
CA ALA A 230 68.86 50.70 -76.91
C ALA A 230 68.56 51.50 -78.20
N GLU A 231 69.51 51.55 -79.14
CA GLU A 231 69.35 52.20 -80.43
C GLU A 231 68.46 51.38 -81.39
N ARG A 232 68.70 50.06 -81.47
CA ARG A 232 67.95 49.13 -82.33
C ARG A 232 66.47 48.99 -81.94
N ARG A 233 66.14 49.12 -80.64
CA ARG A 233 64.75 49.09 -80.15
C ARG A 233 63.94 50.34 -80.51
N ARG A 234 64.56 51.51 -80.73
CA ARG A 234 63.83 52.72 -81.15
C ARG A 234 63.29 52.59 -82.58
N GLN A 235 63.98 51.87 -83.46
CA GLN A 235 63.52 51.57 -84.82
C GLN A 235 62.30 50.62 -84.84
N ILE A 236 62.29 49.58 -84.00
CA ILE A 236 61.17 48.62 -83.91
C ILE A 236 59.90 49.25 -83.32
N ALA A 237 60.03 50.28 -82.48
CA ALA A 237 58.89 50.99 -81.90
C ALA A 237 58.12 51.85 -82.93
N ALA A 238 58.75 52.26 -84.03
CA ALA A 238 58.10 53.00 -85.10
C ALA A 238 57.16 52.11 -85.95
N ASP A 239 57.46 50.81 -86.08
CA ASP A 239 56.69 49.86 -86.90
C ASP A 239 55.45 49.29 -86.18
N ALA A 240 55.33 49.45 -84.85
CA ALA A 240 54.29 48.83 -84.02
C ALA A 240 52.91 49.55 -84.01
N LEU A 241 52.80 50.74 -84.62
CA LEU A 241 51.56 51.55 -84.61
C LEU A 241 50.47 51.05 -85.60
N LEU A 242 50.75 50.03 -86.43
CA LEU A 242 49.83 49.53 -87.47
C LEU A 242 49.00 48.27 -87.07
N VAL A 243 49.18 47.65 -85.90
CA VAL A 243 48.68 46.26 -85.62
C VAL A 243 47.61 46.13 -84.49
N ASN A 244 47.12 47.20 -83.86
CA ASN A 244 46.16 47.11 -82.72
C ASN A 244 44.76 47.70 -83.00
N GLU A 245 43.86 46.91 -83.61
CA GLU A 245 42.40 47.21 -83.66
C GLU A 245 41.58 46.38 -82.65
N GLU A 246 40.53 46.97 -82.08
CA GLU A 246 39.62 46.38 -81.06
C GLU A 246 38.36 45.76 -81.70
N ALA A 247 37.92 44.60 -81.21
CA ALA A 247 36.73 43.86 -81.68
C ALA A 247 35.73 43.62 -80.52
N ILE A 248 34.44 43.40 -80.81
CA ILE A 248 33.40 43.17 -79.79
C ILE A 248 33.10 41.66 -79.74
N CYS A 249 32.98 41.07 -78.55
CA CYS A 249 32.58 39.67 -78.39
C CYS A 249 31.09 39.49 -78.68
N ASP A 250 30.74 38.64 -79.63
CA ASP A 250 29.35 38.46 -80.06
C ASP A 250 28.44 37.79 -79.00
N TRP A 251 29.02 37.14 -77.98
CA TRP A 251 28.27 36.39 -76.96
C TRP A 251 27.95 37.20 -75.70
N CYS A 252 28.90 38.02 -75.22
CA CYS A 252 28.73 38.83 -74.00
C CYS A 252 28.78 40.35 -74.27
N GLN A 253 29.01 40.76 -75.53
CA GLN A 253 29.18 42.14 -75.99
C GLN A 253 30.31 42.94 -75.35
N GLN A 254 31.26 42.28 -74.68
CA GLN A 254 32.44 42.94 -74.13
C GLN A 254 33.48 43.26 -75.23
N LYS A 255 34.17 44.40 -75.11
CA LYS A 255 35.21 44.84 -76.07
C LYS A 255 36.53 44.15 -75.77
N VAL A 256 37.08 43.42 -76.74
CA VAL A 256 38.32 42.62 -76.60
C VAL A 256 39.24 42.88 -77.80
N LYS A 257 40.55 42.91 -77.59
CA LYS A 257 41.53 43.08 -78.69
C LYS A 257 41.37 41.94 -79.71
N LYS A 258 41.40 42.22 -81.01
CA LYS A 258 41.09 41.23 -82.08
C LYS A 258 41.90 39.92 -81.97
N ARG A 259 43.15 40.00 -81.52
CA ARG A 259 44.02 38.83 -81.26
C ARG A 259 43.64 37.97 -80.04
N LYS A 260 42.84 38.50 -79.11
CA LYS A 260 42.42 37.86 -77.85
C LYS A 260 40.92 37.54 -77.80
N LEU A 261 40.20 37.75 -78.90
CA LEU A 261 38.75 37.54 -78.96
C LEU A 261 38.40 36.05 -78.78
N LEU A 262 39.21 35.15 -79.34
CA LEU A 262 39.04 33.70 -79.20
C LEU A 262 39.29 33.22 -77.76
N ASP A 263 40.40 33.62 -77.13
CA ASP A 263 40.70 33.29 -75.73
C ASP A 263 39.57 33.74 -74.79
N HIS A 264 39.00 34.93 -75.03
CA HIS A 264 37.88 35.43 -74.24
C HIS A 264 36.61 34.60 -74.44
N GLN A 265 36.29 34.18 -75.67
CA GLN A 265 35.13 33.35 -75.97
C GLN A 265 35.24 31.95 -75.36
N GLU A 266 36.43 31.34 -75.39
CA GLU A 266 36.63 29.95 -74.95
C GLU A 266 36.75 29.81 -73.42
N ASP A 267 37.47 30.73 -72.76
CA ASP A 267 37.85 30.56 -71.36
C ASP A 267 37.13 31.53 -70.41
N GLU A 268 36.97 32.81 -70.80
CA GLU A 268 36.58 33.89 -69.90
C GLU A 268 35.10 34.33 -70.01
N CYS A 269 34.40 33.98 -71.10
CA CYS A 269 33.05 34.46 -71.38
C CYS A 269 31.99 33.86 -70.42
N PRO A 270 31.20 34.69 -69.71
CA PRO A 270 30.19 34.22 -68.74
C PRO A 270 28.93 33.61 -69.39
N GLU A 271 28.65 33.98 -70.64
CA GLU A 271 27.53 33.45 -71.45
C GLU A 271 27.91 32.14 -72.17
N ARG A 272 29.10 31.59 -71.91
CA ARG A 272 29.52 30.29 -72.44
C ARG A 272 28.72 29.17 -71.80
N GLU A 273 28.07 28.35 -72.62
CA GLU A 273 27.28 27.22 -72.14
C GLU A 273 28.15 26.00 -71.82
N ARG A 274 27.93 25.43 -70.64
CA ARG A 274 28.56 24.19 -70.17
C ARG A 274 27.48 23.29 -69.54
N PRO A 275 27.66 21.96 -69.54
CA PRO A 275 26.70 21.07 -68.89
C PRO A 275 26.69 21.35 -67.38
N CYS A 276 25.52 21.28 -66.77
CA CYS A 276 25.35 21.48 -65.33
C CYS A 276 26.34 20.61 -64.52
N PRO A 277 26.93 21.11 -63.41
CA PRO A 277 27.83 20.31 -62.57
C PRO A 277 27.20 19.00 -62.04
N ASN A 278 25.86 18.96 -61.92
CA ASN A 278 25.10 17.77 -61.53
C ASN A 278 24.70 16.89 -62.71
N ALA A 279 25.30 17.05 -63.89
CA ALA A 279 24.97 16.25 -65.06
C ALA A 279 25.26 14.76 -64.89
N VAL A 280 26.34 14.43 -64.17
CA VAL A 280 26.68 13.06 -63.78
C VAL A 280 25.58 12.44 -62.90
N ASN A 281 24.85 13.26 -62.14
CA ASN A 281 23.77 12.85 -61.25
C ASN A 281 22.38 12.94 -61.89
N GLY A 282 22.28 13.27 -63.20
CA GLY A 282 21.04 13.18 -63.98
C GLY A 282 20.47 14.51 -64.52
N CYS A 283 21.08 15.67 -64.25
CA CYS A 283 20.64 16.95 -64.82
C CYS A 283 21.17 17.13 -66.26
N LYS A 284 20.29 17.22 -67.27
CA LYS A 284 20.72 17.26 -68.69
C LYS A 284 20.86 18.67 -69.27
N GLU A 285 20.72 19.70 -68.45
CA GLU A 285 20.69 21.09 -68.92
C GLU A 285 22.09 21.66 -69.13
N TRP A 286 22.22 22.42 -70.22
CA TRP A 286 23.39 23.24 -70.54
C TRP A 286 23.09 24.66 -70.10
N VAL A 287 23.96 25.23 -69.29
CA VAL A 287 23.71 26.51 -68.63
C VAL A 287 24.92 27.41 -68.84
N PRO A 288 24.73 28.72 -69.04
CA PRO A 288 25.82 29.68 -69.00
C PRO A 288 26.58 29.59 -67.68
N VAL A 289 27.92 29.59 -67.74
CA VAL A 289 28.78 29.47 -66.53
C VAL A 289 28.44 30.57 -65.50
N GLY A 290 28.09 31.78 -65.94
CA GLY A 290 27.68 32.88 -65.06
C GLY A 290 26.34 32.66 -64.34
N LYS A 291 25.49 31.73 -64.81
CA LYS A 291 24.14 31.44 -64.28
C LYS A 291 24.04 30.08 -63.59
N PHE A 292 25.16 29.38 -63.40
CA PHE A 292 25.19 28.09 -62.70
C PHE A 292 24.57 28.13 -61.31
N ASP A 293 24.91 29.14 -60.49
CA ASP A 293 24.38 29.27 -59.13
C ASP A 293 22.88 29.58 -59.09
N GLU A 294 22.36 30.25 -60.12
CA GLU A 294 20.93 30.50 -60.28
C GLU A 294 20.21 29.20 -60.61
N HIS A 295 20.63 28.51 -61.69
CA HIS A 295 20.09 27.21 -62.10
C HIS A 295 20.15 26.16 -60.98
N LEU A 296 21.27 26.05 -60.24
CA LEU A 296 21.40 25.08 -59.13
C LEU A 296 20.41 25.33 -57.99
N ARG A 297 19.93 26.57 -57.83
CA ARG A 297 18.95 26.95 -56.80
C ARG A 297 17.50 26.81 -57.25
N THR A 298 17.20 27.13 -58.51
CA THR A 298 15.82 27.23 -59.00
C THR A 298 15.38 26.09 -59.91
N ASP A 299 16.23 25.67 -60.85
CA ASP A 299 15.81 24.88 -62.01
C ASP A 299 16.46 23.49 -62.09
N CYS A 300 17.56 23.26 -61.38
CA CYS A 300 18.28 21.98 -61.39
C CYS A 300 17.44 20.86 -60.75
N SER A 301 16.89 19.97 -61.59
CA SER A 301 16.06 18.83 -61.17
C SER A 301 16.67 18.00 -60.03
N VAL A 302 17.98 17.72 -60.08
CA VAL A 302 18.69 16.94 -59.05
C VAL A 302 18.72 17.65 -57.69
N MET A 303 18.95 18.97 -57.68
CA MET A 303 18.95 19.76 -56.44
C MET A 303 17.54 19.95 -55.89
N VAL A 304 16.55 20.15 -56.75
CA VAL A 304 15.14 20.22 -56.37
C VAL A 304 14.68 18.89 -55.75
N GLU A 305 15.01 17.76 -56.37
CA GLU A 305 14.71 16.43 -55.81
C GLU A 305 15.42 16.18 -54.47
N ARG A 306 16.71 16.55 -54.35
CA ARG A 306 17.45 16.44 -53.09
C ARG A 306 16.84 17.32 -51.98
N ASN A 307 16.44 18.55 -52.32
CA ASN A 307 15.83 19.49 -51.40
C ASN A 307 14.43 19.03 -50.96
N THR A 308 13.63 18.46 -51.87
CA THR A 308 12.32 17.88 -51.55
C THR A 308 12.45 16.62 -50.69
N LEU A 309 13.43 15.75 -50.96
CA LEU A 309 13.78 14.62 -50.08
C LEU A 309 14.21 15.08 -48.69
N ALA A 310 15.06 16.11 -48.62
CA ALA A 310 15.48 16.70 -47.35
C ALA A 310 14.31 17.35 -46.60
N ALA A 311 13.38 18.01 -47.30
CA ALA A 311 12.17 18.57 -46.71
C ALA A 311 11.24 17.48 -46.14
N ARG A 312 10.97 16.41 -46.90
CA ARG A 312 10.22 15.24 -46.43
C ARG A 312 10.90 14.54 -45.25
N ALA A 313 12.23 14.48 -45.23
CA ALA A 313 13.00 13.92 -44.12
C ALA A 313 12.90 14.80 -42.86
N ARG A 314 12.92 16.14 -42.99
CA ARG A 314 12.70 17.07 -41.88
C ARG A 314 11.28 16.94 -41.31
N GLU A 315 10.27 16.88 -42.17
CA GLU A 315 8.87 16.68 -41.79
C GLU A 315 8.68 15.37 -41.01
N LYS A 316 9.19 14.25 -41.52
CA LYS A 316 9.14 12.94 -40.83
C LYS A 316 9.88 12.91 -39.48
N ASN A 317 10.89 13.77 -39.32
CA ASN A 317 11.67 13.89 -38.08
C ASN A 317 11.17 15.01 -37.16
N SER A 318 10.11 15.73 -37.54
CA SER A 318 9.54 16.78 -36.71
C SER A 318 9.04 16.21 -35.38
N PRO A 319 9.28 16.91 -34.25
CA PRO A 319 8.75 16.51 -32.95
C PRO A 319 7.25 16.78 -32.91
N VAL A 320 6.47 15.74 -32.57
CA VAL A 320 5.02 15.80 -32.41
C VAL A 320 4.67 15.25 -31.04
N THR A 321 3.77 15.93 -30.35
CA THR A 321 3.28 15.52 -29.03
C THR A 321 2.19 14.47 -29.19
N CYS A 322 2.31 13.34 -28.49
CA CYS A 322 1.24 12.34 -28.46
C CYS A 322 -0.01 12.93 -27.77
N PRO A 323 -1.19 12.94 -28.42
CA PRO A 323 -2.43 13.49 -27.85
C PRO A 323 -2.93 12.71 -26.61
N GLU A 324 -2.53 11.45 -26.44
CA GLU A 324 -3.06 10.57 -25.38
C GLU A 324 -2.18 10.51 -24.13
N CYS A 325 -0.86 10.68 -24.27
CA CYS A 325 0.10 10.59 -23.15
C CYS A 325 0.99 11.83 -22.97
N GLY A 326 0.97 12.77 -23.90
CA GLY A 326 1.76 13.99 -23.84
C GLY A 326 3.25 13.84 -24.14
N VAL A 327 3.74 12.62 -24.44
CA VAL A 327 5.15 12.40 -24.77
C VAL A 327 5.47 12.93 -26.17
N VAL A 328 6.58 13.65 -26.30
CA VAL A 328 7.06 14.17 -27.59
C VAL A 328 7.86 13.09 -28.32
N VAL A 329 7.42 12.73 -29.52
CA VAL A 329 8.05 11.72 -30.38
C VAL A 329 8.24 12.26 -31.80
N ARG A 330 9.16 11.68 -32.58
CA ARG A 330 9.28 12.04 -34.00
C ARG A 330 8.03 11.55 -34.75
N LEU A 331 7.52 12.35 -35.70
CA LEU A 331 6.32 12.01 -36.48
C LEU A 331 6.36 10.59 -37.06
N ARG A 332 7.48 10.18 -37.65
CA ARG A 332 7.67 8.81 -38.19
C ARG A 332 7.60 7.68 -37.17
N HIS A 333 7.77 7.98 -35.87
CA HIS A 333 7.67 7.01 -34.78
C HIS A 333 6.34 7.12 -34.03
N LEU A 334 5.46 8.07 -34.37
CA LEU A 334 4.21 8.31 -33.65
C LEU A 334 3.30 7.07 -33.69
N GLU A 335 3.18 6.41 -34.84
CA GLU A 335 2.41 5.16 -34.98
C GLU A 335 2.98 4.01 -34.14
N ARG A 336 4.31 3.85 -34.15
CA ARG A 336 5.00 2.85 -33.34
C ARG A 336 4.80 3.14 -31.85
N HIS A 337 4.92 4.41 -31.46
CA HIS A 337 4.67 4.85 -30.11
C HIS A 337 3.25 4.47 -29.65
N PHE A 338 2.21 4.79 -30.43
CA PHE A 338 0.84 4.41 -30.09
C PHE A 338 0.64 2.90 -29.90
N ARG A 339 1.33 2.08 -30.70
CA ARG A 339 1.18 0.63 -30.69
C ARG A 339 1.95 -0.05 -29.55
N ASP A 340 3.19 0.39 -29.31
CA ASP A 340 4.15 -0.38 -28.53
C ASP A 340 4.55 0.30 -27.21
N GLU A 341 4.56 1.63 -27.17
CA GLU A 341 5.21 2.40 -26.08
C GLU A 341 4.23 3.26 -25.28
N CYS A 342 3.15 3.75 -25.90
CA CYS A 342 2.21 4.69 -25.31
C CYS A 342 1.54 4.08 -24.08
N VAL A 343 1.61 4.77 -22.94
CA VAL A 343 1.02 4.33 -21.67
C VAL A 343 -0.51 4.37 -21.68
N SER A 344 -1.10 5.19 -22.55
CA SER A 344 -2.54 5.30 -22.76
C SER A 344 -3.08 4.30 -23.79
N ARG A 345 -2.20 3.49 -24.42
CA ARG A 345 -2.64 2.48 -25.39
C ARG A 345 -3.53 1.43 -24.73
N VAL A 346 -4.54 0.96 -25.45
CA VAL A 346 -5.49 -0.03 -24.94
C VAL A 346 -4.98 -1.44 -25.22
N VAL A 347 -4.64 -2.17 -24.16
CA VAL A 347 -4.18 -3.57 -24.21
C VAL A 347 -5.20 -4.51 -23.57
N PRO A 348 -5.27 -5.79 -23.99
CA PRO A 348 -6.02 -6.80 -23.27
C PRO A 348 -5.36 -7.11 -21.91
N CYS A 349 -6.16 -7.56 -20.96
CA CYS A 349 -5.68 -8.14 -19.70
C CYS A 349 -4.73 -9.33 -19.95
N LYS A 350 -3.76 -9.56 -19.05
CA LYS A 350 -2.83 -10.70 -19.07
C LYS A 350 -3.57 -12.03 -19.14
N ASN A 351 -4.69 -12.11 -18.42
CA ASN A 351 -5.53 -13.29 -18.33
C ASN A 351 -6.60 -13.35 -19.44
N ALA A 352 -6.43 -12.61 -20.54
CA ALA A 352 -7.37 -12.67 -21.66
C ALA A 352 -7.48 -14.07 -22.26
N ALA A 353 -6.36 -14.79 -22.35
CA ALA A 353 -6.33 -16.19 -22.76
C ALA A 353 -7.12 -17.11 -21.82
N HIS A 354 -7.26 -16.74 -20.55
CA HIS A 354 -8.00 -17.48 -19.53
C HIS A 354 -9.46 -17.00 -19.37
N GLY A 355 -9.94 -16.15 -20.28
CA GLY A 355 -11.35 -15.73 -20.33
C GLY A 355 -11.63 -14.31 -19.84
N CYS A 356 -10.62 -13.52 -19.46
CA CYS A 356 -10.83 -12.12 -19.11
C CYS A 356 -11.05 -11.24 -20.36
N LYS A 357 -12.21 -10.59 -20.49
CA LYS A 357 -12.53 -9.74 -21.65
C LYS A 357 -12.13 -8.27 -21.48
N ALA A 358 -11.43 -7.92 -20.39
CA ALA A 358 -11.08 -6.54 -20.11
C ALA A 358 -10.04 -5.99 -21.09
N ARG A 359 -10.32 -4.78 -21.61
CA ARG A 359 -9.40 -3.98 -22.42
C ARG A 359 -9.16 -2.67 -21.69
N LEU A 360 -7.91 -2.45 -21.30
CA LEU A 360 -7.53 -1.40 -20.36
C LEU A 360 -6.40 -0.56 -20.95
N ARG A 361 -6.28 0.69 -20.51
CA ARG A 361 -5.07 1.46 -20.81
C ARG A 361 -3.88 0.76 -20.16
N TRP A 362 -2.73 0.72 -20.84
CA TRP A 362 -1.53 0.04 -20.33
C TRP A 362 -1.17 0.48 -18.91
N ARG A 363 -1.23 1.80 -18.63
CA ARG A 363 -0.99 2.34 -17.29
C ARG A 363 -1.96 1.83 -16.23
N ASP A 364 -3.21 1.51 -16.57
CA ASP A 364 -4.27 1.11 -15.63
C ASP A 364 -4.39 -0.43 -15.53
N ARG A 365 -3.69 -1.16 -16.39
CA ARG A 365 -3.69 -2.64 -16.44
C ARG A 365 -3.30 -3.25 -15.10
N HIS A 366 -2.29 -2.68 -14.42
CA HIS A 366 -1.83 -3.20 -13.14
C HIS A 366 -2.91 -3.12 -12.06
N LEU A 367 -3.75 -2.08 -12.02
CA LEU A 367 -4.83 -1.94 -11.04
C LEU A 367 -5.88 -3.05 -11.17
N HIS A 368 -6.15 -3.50 -12.41
CA HIS A 368 -7.06 -4.61 -12.69
C HIS A 368 -6.45 -5.98 -12.38
N GLU A 369 -5.15 -6.12 -12.59
CA GLU A 369 -4.42 -7.37 -12.42
C GLU A 369 -3.89 -7.57 -10.99
N ASP A 370 -3.80 -6.50 -10.20
CA ASP A 370 -3.26 -6.52 -8.85
C ASP A 370 -4.07 -7.45 -7.95
N PHE A 371 -3.38 -8.42 -7.35
CA PHE A 371 -3.96 -9.38 -6.43
C PHE A 371 -4.06 -8.81 -5.01
N MET A 372 -3.26 -7.80 -4.68
CA MET A 372 -3.28 -7.16 -3.36
C MET A 372 -4.47 -6.18 -3.25
N SER A 373 -4.90 -5.53 -4.34
CA SER A 373 -6.16 -4.76 -4.34
C SER A 373 -7.39 -5.66 -4.16
N LEU A 374 -7.32 -6.90 -4.66
CA LEU A 374 -8.29 -7.95 -4.41
C LEU A 374 -8.27 -8.47 -2.96
N SER A 375 -7.28 -8.12 -2.13
CA SER A 375 -7.07 -8.78 -0.82
C SER A 375 -8.00 -8.35 0.30
N LYS A 376 -8.71 -7.23 0.18
CA LYS A 376 -9.68 -6.85 1.21
C LYS A 376 -10.90 -7.75 1.11
N ASP A 377 -11.10 -8.56 2.14
CA ASP A 377 -12.25 -9.43 2.21
C ASP A 377 -13.53 -8.61 2.44
N ARG A 378 -14.65 -9.15 1.94
CA ARG A 378 -15.95 -8.50 2.02
C ARG A 378 -16.30 -8.27 3.49
N SER A 379 -16.99 -7.17 3.78
CA SER A 379 -17.53 -6.89 5.10
C SER A 379 -19.05 -6.99 5.10
N ILE A 380 -19.58 -7.35 6.27
CA ILE A 380 -21.00 -7.31 6.61
C ILE A 380 -21.17 -6.47 7.86
N ILE A 381 -22.33 -5.84 7.99
CA ILE A 381 -22.70 -5.11 9.18
C ILE A 381 -23.64 -5.96 10.04
N GLU A 382 -23.26 -6.17 11.30
CA GLU A 382 -24.06 -6.85 12.29
C GLU A 382 -24.94 -5.83 13.01
N PHE A 383 -26.24 -6.11 13.04
CA PHE A 383 -27.18 -5.42 13.92
C PHE A 383 -27.35 -6.26 15.17
N LYS A 384 -26.81 -5.77 16.29
CA LYS A 384 -26.76 -6.50 17.55
C LYS A 384 -28.16 -6.85 18.07
N THR A 385 -28.28 -8.08 18.54
CA THR A 385 -29.48 -8.65 19.14
C THR A 385 -29.87 -7.88 20.41
N GLY A 386 -31.15 -7.52 20.55
CA GLY A 386 -31.68 -6.84 21.73
C GLY A 386 -31.41 -5.32 21.83
N GLY A 387 -30.88 -4.69 20.78
CA GLY A 387 -30.51 -3.27 20.77
C GLY A 387 -31.35 -2.37 19.86
N ASP A 388 -31.08 -1.07 19.98
CA ASP A 388 -31.53 0.03 19.12
C ASP A 388 -30.54 0.28 17.97
N ALA A 389 -30.08 -0.79 17.32
CA ALA A 389 -29.07 -0.68 16.26
C ALA A 389 -29.65 -0.03 15.00
N TYR A 390 -29.10 1.07 14.49
CA TYR A 390 -29.58 1.69 13.25
C TYR A 390 -28.51 2.44 12.49
N ILE A 391 -28.79 2.66 11.20
CA ILE A 391 -28.03 3.53 10.31
C ILE A 391 -28.90 4.74 9.96
N ALA A 392 -28.44 5.94 10.31
CA ALA A 392 -29.17 7.20 10.09
C ALA A 392 -29.01 7.70 8.64
N LEU A 393 -30.03 7.48 7.81
CA LEU A 393 -29.99 7.87 6.39
C LEU A 393 -30.22 9.37 6.15
N SER A 394 -30.81 10.08 7.13
CA SER A 394 -31.00 11.54 7.11
C SER A 394 -30.45 12.17 8.40
N ASN A 395 -29.61 13.21 8.26
CA ASN A 395 -29.09 13.96 9.40
C ASN A 395 -30.21 14.83 10.00
N SER A 396 -30.85 14.34 11.06
CA SER A 396 -31.83 15.10 11.84
C SER A 396 -31.19 15.92 12.98
N THR A 397 -29.93 16.35 12.85
CA THR A 397 -29.24 17.14 13.88
C THR A 397 -29.47 18.64 13.75
N SER A 398 -30.14 19.11 12.69
CA SER A 398 -30.46 20.51 12.46
C SER A 398 -31.97 20.74 12.48
N GLN A 399 -32.43 21.62 13.37
CA GLN A 399 -33.83 22.06 13.60
C GLN A 399 -34.50 22.78 12.39
N ALA A 400 -34.02 22.55 11.16
CA ALA A 400 -34.65 23.06 9.95
C ALA A 400 -35.14 21.87 9.08
N PRO A 401 -36.40 21.88 8.60
CA PRO A 401 -36.92 20.83 7.74
C PRO A 401 -36.19 20.88 6.38
N SER A 402 -35.19 20.01 6.23
CA SER A 402 -34.60 19.68 4.93
C SER A 402 -35.64 18.92 4.08
N PRO A 403 -35.71 19.16 2.75
CA PRO A 403 -36.66 18.52 1.84
C PRO A 403 -36.45 17.00 1.66
N LEU A 404 -35.46 16.39 2.32
CA LEU A 404 -35.16 14.96 2.32
C LEU A 404 -35.71 14.19 3.54
N SER A 405 -36.47 14.85 4.43
CA SER A 405 -37.09 14.24 5.62
C SER A 405 -38.40 13.45 5.33
N VAL A 406 -38.70 13.17 4.06
CA VAL A 406 -39.98 12.62 3.63
C VAL A 406 -39.77 11.21 3.05
N ASP A 407 -40.58 10.26 3.52
CA ASP A 407 -40.64 8.91 2.96
C ASP A 407 -40.91 8.95 1.46
N LEU A 408 -40.29 8.05 0.71
CA LEU A 408 -40.38 8.05 -0.74
C LEU A 408 -41.71 7.41 -1.19
N PRO A 409 -42.60 8.14 -1.88
CA PRO A 409 -43.85 7.58 -2.37
C PRO A 409 -43.60 6.59 -3.52
N PRO A 410 -44.50 5.62 -3.74
CA PRO A 410 -44.37 4.67 -4.84
C PRO A 410 -44.40 5.37 -6.22
N PRO A 411 -43.76 4.80 -7.26
CA PRO A 411 -43.17 3.46 -7.30
C PRO A 411 -41.76 3.37 -6.72
N TRP A 412 -41.49 2.31 -5.97
CA TRP A 412 -40.14 1.99 -5.48
C TRP A 412 -39.92 0.49 -5.30
N THR A 413 -38.65 0.10 -5.24
CA THR A 413 -38.19 -1.23 -4.83
C THR A 413 -37.03 -1.09 -3.86
N ALA A 414 -37.10 -1.79 -2.73
CA ALA A 414 -36.03 -1.88 -1.76
C ALA A 414 -35.54 -3.33 -1.68
N GLU A 415 -34.26 -3.55 -1.93
CA GLU A 415 -33.60 -4.85 -1.82
C GLU A 415 -32.71 -4.89 -0.59
N TYR A 416 -32.79 -5.98 0.18
CA TYR A 416 -31.98 -6.23 1.36
C TYR A 416 -31.35 -7.62 1.25
N PHE A 417 -30.05 -7.70 1.49
CA PHE A 417 -29.30 -8.96 1.58
C PHE A 417 -29.02 -9.21 3.05
N VAL A 418 -29.81 -10.07 3.67
CA VAL A 418 -29.84 -10.26 5.12
C VAL A 418 -29.58 -11.71 5.51
N TRP A 419 -28.88 -11.91 6.61
CA TRP A 419 -28.69 -13.21 7.24
C TRP A 419 -29.46 -13.24 8.56
N MET A 420 -30.40 -14.17 8.67
CA MET A 420 -31.11 -14.44 9.91
C MET A 420 -30.25 -15.32 10.81
N VAL A 421 -30.06 -14.89 12.07
CA VAL A 421 -29.29 -15.60 13.09
C VAL A 421 -29.90 -16.98 13.37
N ASP A 422 -29.08 -17.89 13.90
CA ASP A 422 -29.53 -19.21 14.31
C ASP A 422 -30.68 -19.13 15.32
N ALA A 423 -31.61 -20.09 15.25
CA ALA A 423 -32.74 -20.18 16.16
C ALA A 423 -32.27 -20.32 17.61
N GLU A 424 -31.30 -21.19 17.86
CA GLU A 424 -30.73 -21.45 19.19
C GLU A 424 -30.05 -20.19 19.76
N GLU A 425 -29.24 -19.51 18.95
CA GLU A 425 -28.53 -18.27 19.33
C GLU A 425 -29.49 -17.11 19.61
N GLU A 426 -30.55 -16.94 18.79
CA GLU A 426 -31.57 -15.92 19.05
C GLU A 426 -32.35 -16.22 20.33
N ILE A 427 -32.73 -17.48 20.58
CA ILE A 427 -33.40 -17.90 21.82
C ILE A 427 -32.52 -17.58 23.03
N LEU A 428 -31.24 -17.96 23.00
CA LEU A 428 -30.30 -17.70 24.08
C LEU A 428 -30.12 -16.20 24.33
N SER A 429 -30.07 -15.39 23.27
CA SER A 429 -29.98 -13.94 23.39
C SER A 429 -31.23 -13.31 23.99
N LEU A 430 -32.42 -13.69 23.52
CA LEU A 430 -33.70 -13.24 24.08
C LEU A 430 -33.81 -13.63 25.56
N HIS A 431 -33.43 -14.87 25.89
CA HIS A 431 -33.36 -15.36 27.26
C HIS A 431 -32.38 -14.54 28.11
N LYS A 432 -31.17 -14.25 27.60
CA LYS A 432 -30.15 -13.45 28.29
C LYS A 432 -30.66 -12.03 28.59
N SER A 433 -31.33 -11.41 27.62
CA SER A 433 -31.97 -10.11 27.80
C SER A 433 -33.04 -10.16 28.89
N SER A 434 -33.88 -11.20 28.92
CA SER A 434 -34.90 -11.40 29.95
C SER A 434 -34.31 -11.57 31.35
N LEU A 435 -33.19 -12.29 31.48
CA LEU A 435 -32.47 -12.42 32.75
C LEU A 435 -31.95 -11.07 33.25
N GLY A 436 -31.36 -10.25 32.36
CA GLY A 436 -30.91 -8.90 32.73
C GLY A 436 -32.07 -7.99 33.18
N LEU A 437 -33.22 -8.08 32.50
CA LEU A 437 -34.42 -7.34 32.90
C LEU A 437 -35.01 -7.82 34.23
N MET A 438 -34.83 -9.10 34.58
CA MET A 438 -35.29 -9.63 35.87
C MET A 438 -34.52 -8.98 37.03
N GLU A 439 -33.23 -8.71 36.88
CA GLU A 439 -32.46 -7.92 37.85
C GLU A 439 -33.09 -6.53 38.04
N THR A 440 -33.45 -5.85 36.96
CA THR A 440 -34.16 -4.56 37.01
C THR A 440 -35.49 -4.68 37.76
N VAL A 441 -36.30 -5.72 37.49
CA VAL A 441 -37.58 -5.95 38.19
C VAL A 441 -37.34 -6.09 39.70
N VAL A 442 -36.39 -6.92 40.10
CA VAL A 442 -36.14 -7.24 41.50
C VAL A 442 -35.58 -6.03 42.26
N VAL A 443 -34.59 -5.34 41.70
CA VAL A 443 -34.01 -4.12 42.28
C VAL A 443 -35.08 -3.03 42.44
N ASN A 444 -35.82 -2.73 41.37
CA ASN A 444 -36.84 -1.69 41.43
C ASN A 444 -38.02 -2.08 42.32
N THR A 445 -38.34 -3.38 42.47
CA THR A 445 -39.39 -3.81 43.42
C THR A 445 -38.99 -3.49 44.85
N ARG A 446 -37.75 -3.80 45.24
CA ARG A 446 -37.21 -3.44 46.55
C ARG A 446 -37.16 -1.92 46.76
N GLU A 447 -36.71 -1.16 45.75
CA GLU A 447 -36.72 0.29 45.82
C GLU A 447 -38.14 0.85 45.93
N ASN A 448 -39.11 0.26 45.23
CA ASN A 448 -40.51 0.63 45.32
C ASN A 448 -41.04 0.48 46.74
N GLU A 449 -40.72 -0.63 47.41
CA GLU A 449 -41.07 -0.86 48.81
C GLU A 449 -40.43 0.19 49.74
N GLN A 450 -39.17 0.57 49.49
CA GLN A 450 -38.51 1.65 50.25
C GLN A 450 -39.17 3.01 50.03
N TRP A 451 -39.52 3.35 48.78
CA TRP A 451 -40.24 4.58 48.46
C TRP A 451 -41.66 4.57 49.04
N GLN A 452 -42.33 3.41 49.05
CA GLN A 452 -43.63 3.22 49.70
C GLN A 452 -43.53 3.49 51.21
N ALA A 453 -42.53 2.90 51.87
CA ALA A 453 -42.28 3.13 53.28
C ALA A 453 -41.97 4.61 53.59
N LYS A 454 -41.21 5.29 52.73
CA LYS A 454 -40.94 6.74 52.84
C LYS A 454 -42.23 7.57 52.67
N SER A 455 -43.05 7.27 51.66
CA SER A 455 -44.36 7.93 51.45
C SER A 455 -45.27 7.76 52.66
N ASP A 456 -45.35 6.54 53.22
CA ASP A 456 -46.19 6.25 54.37
C ASP A 456 -45.66 6.87 55.67
N ALA A 457 -44.33 6.93 55.85
CA ALA A 457 -43.69 7.68 56.94
C ALA A 457 -43.99 9.18 56.84
N CYS A 458 -43.94 9.76 55.63
CA CYS A 458 -44.31 11.16 55.41
C CYS A 458 -45.79 11.42 55.75
N LYS A 459 -46.70 10.53 55.34
CA LYS A 459 -48.13 10.61 55.72
C LYS A 459 -48.32 10.56 57.23
N LYS A 460 -47.53 9.74 57.94
CA LYS A 460 -47.56 9.66 59.41
C LYS A 460 -47.04 10.94 60.07
N LYS A 461 -45.88 11.45 59.66
CA LYS A 461 -45.33 12.75 60.12
C LYS A 461 -46.32 13.90 59.87
N LEU A 462 -47.05 13.88 58.75
CA LEU A 462 -48.06 14.89 58.41
C LEU A 462 -49.25 14.85 59.38
N LYS A 463 -49.72 13.65 59.75
CA LYS A 463 -50.76 13.47 60.77
C LYS A 463 -50.28 13.99 62.14
N GLU A 464 -49.03 13.72 62.51
CA GLU A 464 -48.43 14.20 63.76
C GLU A 464 -48.29 15.73 63.80
N LEU A 465 -47.84 16.37 62.71
CA LEU A 465 -47.79 17.84 62.59
C LEU A 465 -49.19 18.47 62.67
N LYS A 466 -50.21 17.85 62.05
CA LYS A 466 -51.61 18.28 62.19
C LYS A 466 -52.11 18.16 63.64
N HIS A 467 -51.76 17.08 64.34
CA HIS A 467 -52.09 16.91 65.76
C HIS A 467 -51.37 17.91 66.67
N LYS A 468 -50.08 18.19 66.43
CA LYS A 468 -49.32 19.22 67.18
C LYS A 468 -49.89 20.62 66.94
N ARG A 469 -50.31 20.94 65.71
CA ARG A 469 -51.03 22.17 65.38
C ARG A 469 -52.38 22.28 66.10
N LYS A 470 -53.12 21.17 66.24
CA LYS A 470 -54.40 21.12 66.96
C LYS A 470 -54.22 21.22 68.50
N ARG A 471 -53.15 20.65 69.07
CA ARG A 471 -52.79 20.81 70.50
C ARG A 471 -52.34 22.24 70.85
N LYS A 472 -51.68 22.95 69.93
CA LYS A 472 -51.31 24.37 70.08
C LYS A 472 -52.52 25.29 70.31
N ALA A 473 -53.74 24.85 69.96
CA ALA A 473 -54.97 25.60 70.21
C ALA A 473 -55.56 25.38 71.61
N ASN A 474 -55.11 24.37 72.38
CA ASN A 474 -55.79 23.94 73.62
C ASN A 474 -54.89 23.79 74.86
N ASP A 475 -53.58 24.01 74.79
CA ASP A 475 -52.67 23.76 75.91
C ASP A 475 -51.61 24.87 76.06
N LYS A 476 -51.49 25.45 77.27
CA LYS A 476 -50.71 26.67 77.58
C LYS A 476 -49.32 26.39 78.21
N THR A 477 -48.90 25.12 78.36
CA THR A 477 -47.72 24.81 79.21
C THR A 477 -46.73 23.77 78.66
N GLY A 478 -46.70 23.49 77.34
CA GLY A 478 -45.74 22.54 76.76
C GLY A 478 -44.75 23.19 75.79
N THR A 479 -43.46 22.87 75.90
CA THR A 479 -42.33 23.33 75.05
C THR A 479 -42.74 23.48 73.57
N HIS A 480 -42.83 24.72 73.08
CA HIS A 480 -43.48 25.07 71.81
C HIS A 480 -42.49 25.25 70.66
N LEU A 481 -42.76 24.65 69.49
CA LEU A 481 -42.12 25.00 68.22
C LEU A 481 -42.68 26.32 67.67
N SER A 482 -41.81 27.17 67.13
CA SER A 482 -42.14 28.49 66.56
C SER A 482 -43.01 28.37 65.29
N GLY A 483 -43.68 29.45 64.89
CA GLY A 483 -44.50 29.47 63.67
C GLY A 483 -43.68 29.23 62.39
N GLU A 484 -42.43 29.73 62.37
CA GLU A 484 -41.49 29.54 61.27
C GLU A 484 -40.96 28.11 61.20
N GLU A 485 -40.66 27.49 62.36
CA GLU A 485 -40.22 26.09 62.45
C GLU A 485 -41.30 25.13 61.94
N MET A 486 -42.58 25.41 62.25
CA MET A 486 -43.71 24.63 61.75
C MET A 486 -43.91 24.78 60.24
N SER A 487 -43.65 25.96 59.68
CA SER A 487 -43.75 26.23 58.24
C SER A 487 -42.60 25.54 57.48
N SER A 488 -41.37 25.67 58.00
CA SER A 488 -40.18 25.00 57.45
C SER A 488 -40.32 23.48 57.48
N ALA A 489 -40.77 22.91 58.61
CA ALA A 489 -41.02 21.47 58.73
C ALA A 489 -42.14 20.98 57.79
N ALA A 490 -43.18 21.78 57.56
CA ALA A 490 -44.23 21.44 56.60
C ALA A 490 -43.74 21.49 55.13
N LYS A 491 -42.86 22.44 54.79
CA LYS A 491 -42.26 22.56 53.46
C LYS A 491 -41.30 21.40 53.19
N GLN A 492 -40.40 21.10 54.11
CA GLN A 492 -39.50 19.94 54.03
C GLN A 492 -40.29 18.63 53.90
N LEU A 493 -41.36 18.47 54.67
CA LEU A 493 -42.21 17.26 54.57
C LEU A 493 -42.95 17.16 53.22
N ALA A 494 -43.33 18.29 52.63
CA ALA A 494 -43.95 18.32 51.31
C ALA A 494 -42.96 17.95 50.19
N GLU A 495 -41.70 18.40 50.32
CA GLU A 495 -40.60 18.02 49.43
C GLU A 495 -40.28 16.51 49.57
N GLU A 496 -40.07 16.02 50.80
CA GLU A 496 -39.85 14.59 51.08
C GLU A 496 -40.97 13.69 50.53
N PHE A 497 -42.23 14.12 50.66
CA PHE A 497 -43.38 13.38 50.15
C PHE A 497 -43.43 13.38 48.62
N ASN A 498 -43.15 14.53 47.98
CA ASN A 498 -43.13 14.64 46.52
C ASN A 498 -42.01 13.79 45.91
N ASP A 499 -40.83 13.76 46.55
CA ASP A 499 -39.72 12.90 46.13
C ASP A 499 -40.07 11.41 46.29
N ALA A 500 -40.75 11.04 47.38
CA ALA A 500 -41.20 9.67 47.60
C ALA A 500 -42.24 9.22 46.57
N GLU A 501 -43.21 10.07 46.24
CA GLU A 501 -44.22 9.77 45.21
C GLU A 501 -43.62 9.71 43.79
N ASN A 502 -42.66 10.59 43.48
CA ASN A 502 -41.93 10.53 42.21
C ASN A 502 -41.09 9.24 42.11
N GLY A 503 -40.40 8.85 43.18
CA GLY A 503 -39.65 7.59 43.26
C GLY A 503 -40.55 6.36 43.10
N LEU A 504 -41.74 6.36 43.72
CA LEU A 504 -42.77 5.33 43.53
C LEU A 504 -43.24 5.21 42.09
N LEU A 505 -43.52 6.34 41.43
CA LEU A 505 -43.96 6.37 40.04
C LEU A 505 -42.88 5.87 39.08
N ALA A 506 -41.64 6.34 39.27
CA ALA A 506 -40.50 5.93 38.46
C ALA A 506 -40.25 4.41 38.57
N THR A 507 -40.13 3.89 39.79
CA THR A 507 -39.90 2.45 40.02
C THR A 507 -41.05 1.58 39.53
N ARG A 508 -42.32 1.99 39.70
CA ARG A 508 -43.48 1.25 39.13
C ARG A 508 -43.43 1.19 37.61
N LYS A 509 -43.06 2.30 36.97
CA LYS A 509 -42.93 2.39 35.51
C LYS A 509 -41.85 1.44 35.01
N GLU A 510 -40.66 1.46 35.63
CA GLU A 510 -39.55 0.58 35.27
C GLU A 510 -39.89 -0.91 35.48
N ILE A 511 -40.53 -1.27 36.60
CA ILE A 511 -40.98 -2.65 36.85
C ILE A 511 -41.95 -3.12 35.77
N ALA A 512 -42.96 -2.29 35.44
CA ALA A 512 -43.96 -2.64 34.43
C ALA A 512 -43.34 -2.80 33.04
N LEU A 513 -42.40 -1.93 32.67
CA LEU A 513 -41.66 -2.04 31.41
C LEU A 513 -40.81 -3.31 31.36
N ALA A 514 -39.99 -3.56 32.37
CA ALA A 514 -39.12 -4.72 32.42
C ALA A 514 -39.91 -6.04 32.36
N ARG A 515 -41.02 -6.15 33.12
CA ARG A 515 -41.91 -7.33 33.06
C ARG A 515 -42.53 -7.54 31.68
N GLY A 516 -42.97 -6.47 31.02
CA GLY A 516 -43.53 -6.57 29.68
C GLY A 516 -42.50 -6.99 28.63
N TRP A 517 -41.25 -6.54 28.74
CA TRP A 517 -40.16 -7.00 27.87
C TRP A 517 -39.81 -8.47 28.09
N ILE A 518 -39.74 -8.91 29.35
CA ILE A 518 -39.54 -10.32 29.69
C ILE A 518 -40.64 -11.18 29.04
N GLU A 519 -41.90 -10.76 29.14
CA GLU A 519 -43.01 -11.47 28.51
C GLU A 519 -42.85 -11.58 26.98
N ILE A 520 -42.52 -10.48 26.29
CA ILE A 520 -42.33 -10.46 24.83
C ILE A 520 -41.17 -11.36 24.43
N ASN A 521 -40.00 -11.19 25.05
CA ASN A 521 -38.80 -11.94 24.70
C ASN A 521 -38.99 -13.45 24.89
N LEU A 522 -39.61 -13.86 26.00
CA LEU A 522 -39.79 -15.29 26.29
C LEU A 522 -40.89 -15.93 25.45
N LEU A 523 -41.96 -15.20 25.13
CA LEU A 523 -42.97 -15.68 24.17
C LEU A 523 -42.39 -15.82 22.77
N GLU A 524 -41.54 -14.90 22.34
CA GLU A 524 -40.85 -14.98 21.06
C GLU A 524 -39.83 -16.12 21.03
N ALA A 525 -39.02 -16.27 22.09
CA ALA A 525 -38.11 -17.39 22.24
C ALA A 525 -38.86 -18.74 22.17
N LYS A 526 -40.00 -18.86 22.86
CA LYS A 526 -40.86 -20.04 22.77
C LYS A 526 -41.40 -20.27 21.36
N ARG A 527 -41.84 -19.21 20.67
CA ARG A 527 -42.31 -19.31 19.27
C ARG A 527 -41.21 -19.87 18.36
N ILE A 528 -39.98 -19.36 18.50
CA ILE A 528 -38.82 -19.82 17.72
C ILE A 528 -38.51 -21.28 18.07
N LEU A 529 -38.54 -21.65 19.35
CA LEU A 529 -38.35 -23.04 19.80
C LEU A 529 -39.37 -23.98 19.14
N ASP A 530 -40.66 -23.63 19.21
CA ASP A 530 -41.75 -24.46 18.70
C ASP A 530 -41.76 -24.56 17.16
N THR A 531 -41.27 -23.53 16.46
CA THR A 531 -41.36 -23.41 14.99
C THR A 531 -40.09 -23.86 14.27
N ASP A 532 -38.92 -23.43 14.75
CA ASP A 532 -37.65 -23.52 14.04
C ASP A 532 -36.73 -24.62 14.61
N VAL A 533 -36.92 -25.05 15.86
CA VAL A 533 -36.14 -26.14 16.50
C VAL A 533 -36.96 -27.43 16.47
N THR A 534 -36.82 -28.19 15.39
CA THR A 534 -37.61 -29.41 15.16
C THR A 534 -36.99 -30.67 15.75
N ASP A 535 -35.68 -30.69 15.95
CA ASP A 535 -34.92 -31.85 16.43
C ASP A 535 -34.91 -31.94 17.97
N GLU A 536 -35.19 -33.12 18.52
CA GLU A 536 -35.26 -33.34 19.97
C GLU A 536 -33.87 -33.28 20.65
N GLU A 537 -32.79 -33.64 19.97
CA GLU A 537 -31.42 -33.50 20.46
C GLU A 537 -31.02 -32.03 20.56
N SER A 538 -31.36 -31.21 19.55
CA SER A 538 -31.19 -29.76 19.60
C SER A 538 -31.99 -29.13 20.74
N LYS A 539 -33.26 -29.53 20.94
CA LYS A 539 -34.07 -29.03 22.07
C LYS A 539 -33.44 -29.34 23.43
N GLN A 540 -32.92 -30.55 23.62
CA GLN A 540 -32.24 -30.94 24.86
C GLN A 540 -30.94 -30.16 25.08
N THR A 541 -30.14 -30.01 24.02
CA THR A 541 -28.89 -29.24 24.05
C THR A 541 -29.16 -27.77 24.38
N LEU A 542 -30.19 -27.19 23.76
CA LEU A 542 -30.62 -25.82 24.01
C LEU A 542 -31.17 -25.65 25.43
N ALA A 543 -31.95 -26.60 25.94
CA ALA A 543 -32.44 -26.57 27.32
C ALA A 543 -31.28 -26.59 28.34
N ALA A 544 -30.25 -27.41 28.09
CA ALA A 544 -29.03 -27.40 28.90
C ALA A 544 -28.30 -26.05 28.80
N ALA A 545 -28.17 -25.47 27.61
CA ALA A 545 -27.54 -24.17 27.41
C ALA A 545 -28.30 -23.01 28.11
N ILE A 546 -29.64 -23.04 28.10
CA ILE A 546 -30.49 -22.08 28.83
C ILE A 546 -30.25 -22.20 30.34
N ALA A 547 -30.22 -23.42 30.87
CA ALA A 547 -29.97 -23.69 32.28
C ALA A 547 -28.56 -23.22 32.70
N ASP A 548 -27.54 -23.52 31.90
CA ASP A 548 -26.16 -23.09 32.13
C ASP A 548 -26.05 -21.56 32.09
N GLN A 549 -26.70 -20.90 31.13
CA GLN A 549 -26.71 -19.44 31.03
C GLN A 549 -27.35 -18.79 32.27
N ALA A 550 -28.47 -19.33 32.75
CA ALA A 550 -29.11 -18.87 33.98
C ALA A 550 -28.21 -19.08 35.20
N ALA A 551 -27.57 -20.26 35.31
CA ALA A 551 -26.66 -20.58 36.39
C ALA A 551 -25.44 -19.64 36.42
N GLN A 552 -24.83 -19.37 35.26
CA GLN A 552 -23.70 -18.45 35.13
C GLN A 552 -24.09 -17.03 35.57
N LEU A 553 -25.23 -16.51 35.09
CA LEU A 553 -25.69 -15.18 35.49
C LEU A 553 -26.00 -15.08 36.99
N LEU A 554 -26.59 -16.12 37.58
CA LEU A 554 -26.82 -16.17 39.02
C LEU A 554 -25.51 -16.20 39.82
N GLN A 555 -24.45 -16.82 39.31
CA GLN A 555 -23.11 -16.76 39.93
C GLN A 555 -22.50 -15.36 39.86
N GLU A 556 -22.62 -14.68 38.71
CA GLU A 556 -22.07 -13.34 38.49
C GLU A 556 -22.84 -12.24 39.24
N ARG A 557 -24.16 -12.40 39.40
CA ARG A 557 -25.07 -11.39 39.96
C ARG A 557 -25.57 -11.76 41.36
N THR A 558 -24.70 -11.58 42.35
CA THR A 558 -25.00 -11.89 43.76
C THR A 558 -26.23 -11.16 44.30
N LEU A 559 -26.52 -9.94 43.81
CA LEU A 559 -27.72 -9.16 44.19
C LEU A 559 -29.02 -9.86 43.77
N LEU A 560 -29.05 -10.47 42.58
CA LEU A 560 -30.22 -11.20 42.08
C LEU A 560 -30.49 -12.43 42.97
N VAL A 561 -29.43 -13.17 43.35
CA VAL A 561 -29.54 -14.34 44.23
C VAL A 561 -30.06 -13.97 45.63
N GLN A 562 -29.61 -12.84 46.18
CA GLN A 562 -30.03 -12.38 47.52
C GLN A 562 -31.49 -11.95 47.58
N LEU A 563 -32.01 -11.37 46.49
CA LEU A 563 -33.32 -10.74 46.46
C LEU A 563 -34.42 -11.64 45.87
N LEU A 564 -34.06 -12.61 45.04
CA LEU A 564 -35.01 -13.53 44.41
C LEU A 564 -35.17 -14.82 45.23
N PRO A 565 -36.39 -15.30 45.52
CA PRO A 565 -36.62 -16.60 46.17
C PRO A 565 -36.04 -17.79 45.40
N GLU A 566 -35.70 -18.88 46.09
CA GLU A 566 -35.12 -20.08 45.46
C GLU A 566 -36.02 -20.71 44.38
N ALA A 567 -37.34 -20.72 44.62
CA ALA A 567 -38.31 -21.24 43.65
C ALA A 567 -38.30 -20.46 42.33
N ASP A 568 -38.18 -19.12 42.40
CA ASP A 568 -38.15 -18.26 41.23
C ASP A 568 -36.78 -18.32 40.52
N ARG A 569 -35.69 -18.62 41.24
CA ARG A 569 -34.35 -18.82 40.65
C ARG A 569 -34.29 -20.08 39.78
N ALA A 570 -34.88 -21.19 40.24
CA ALA A 570 -34.90 -22.43 39.49
C ALA A 570 -35.67 -22.29 38.16
N LEU A 571 -36.70 -21.44 38.16
CA LEU A 571 -37.54 -21.16 36.99
C LEU A 571 -36.81 -20.35 35.90
N LEU A 572 -35.79 -19.56 36.25
CA LEU A 572 -34.99 -18.82 35.28
C LEU A 572 -34.18 -19.72 34.33
N GLY A 573 -33.91 -20.97 34.70
CA GLY A 573 -33.21 -21.95 33.86
C GLY A 573 -34.11 -22.77 32.94
N ASP A 574 -35.43 -22.58 33.01
CA ASP A 574 -36.41 -23.35 32.24
C ASP A 574 -37.35 -22.40 31.47
N LEU A 575 -37.10 -22.28 30.17
CA LEU A 575 -37.86 -21.40 29.28
C LEU A 575 -39.36 -21.73 29.29
N GLU A 576 -39.73 -23.02 29.25
CA GLU A 576 -41.13 -23.42 29.17
C GLU A 576 -41.86 -23.17 30.48
N ALA A 577 -41.23 -23.49 31.61
CA ALA A 577 -41.78 -23.21 32.94
C ALA A 577 -41.94 -21.71 33.17
N TRP A 578 -40.96 -20.90 32.74
CA TRP A 578 -41.03 -19.45 32.89
C TRP A 578 -42.16 -18.83 32.05
N VAL A 579 -42.29 -19.25 30.78
CA VAL A 579 -43.41 -18.81 29.93
C VAL A 579 -44.75 -19.28 30.50
N LYS A 580 -44.82 -20.49 31.05
CA LYS A 580 -46.03 -21.02 31.68
C LYS A 580 -46.45 -20.19 32.90
N GLN A 581 -45.50 -19.75 33.73
CA GLN A 581 -45.79 -18.87 34.87
C GLN A 581 -46.36 -17.53 34.40
N LEU A 582 -45.74 -16.92 33.38
CA LEU A 582 -46.18 -15.64 32.82
C LEU A 582 -47.60 -15.72 32.22
N THR A 583 -47.90 -16.82 31.53
CA THR A 583 -49.22 -17.03 30.91
C THR A 583 -50.28 -17.47 31.92
N SER A 584 -49.92 -18.20 32.97
CA SER A 584 -50.84 -18.63 34.05
C SER A 584 -51.35 -17.47 34.93
N GLY A 585 -50.65 -16.33 34.93
CA GLY A 585 -51.07 -15.10 35.60
C GLY A 585 -52.10 -14.27 34.82
N SER A 586 -52.40 -14.61 33.56
CA SER A 586 -53.48 -13.94 32.80
C SER A 586 -54.83 -14.48 33.27
N PRO A 587 -55.80 -13.62 33.63
CA PRO A 587 -57.04 -14.07 34.25
C PRO A 587 -57.91 -14.76 33.19
N SER A 588 -57.79 -16.09 33.12
CA SER A 588 -58.62 -16.96 32.28
C SER A 588 -60.12 -16.93 32.68
N ASN A 589 -60.47 -16.19 33.74
CA ASN A 589 -61.84 -15.97 34.23
C ASN A 589 -62.38 -14.53 34.03
N GLU A 590 -61.69 -13.64 33.30
CA GLU A 590 -62.24 -12.32 33.02
C GLU A 590 -63.33 -12.34 31.94
N SER A 591 -64.53 -11.89 32.30
CA SER A 591 -65.68 -11.80 31.40
C SER A 591 -65.37 -10.90 30.20
N LYS A 592 -65.94 -11.21 29.03
CA LYS A 592 -65.81 -10.39 27.81
C LYS A 592 -66.18 -8.91 28.04
N ALA A 593 -67.09 -8.65 28.97
CA ALA A 593 -67.52 -7.32 29.38
C ALA A 593 -66.45 -6.57 30.19
N GLU A 594 -65.73 -7.27 31.08
CA GLU A 594 -64.60 -6.73 31.85
C GLU A 594 -63.48 -6.26 30.91
N ARG A 595 -63.13 -7.10 29.92
CA ARG A 595 -62.11 -6.78 28.91
C ARG A 595 -62.51 -5.59 28.05
N GLN A 596 -63.78 -5.50 27.64
CA GLN A 596 -64.28 -4.35 26.87
C GLN A 596 -64.25 -3.07 27.69
N ARG A 597 -64.59 -3.14 28.99
CA ARG A 597 -64.53 -1.99 29.89
C ARG A 597 -63.09 -1.50 30.09
N LYS A 598 -62.16 -2.41 30.38
CA LYS A 598 -60.73 -2.10 30.49
C LYS A 598 -60.16 -1.51 29.20
N ALA A 599 -60.50 -2.07 28.03
CA ALA A 599 -60.07 -1.54 26.73
C ALA A 599 -60.66 -0.15 26.43
N ALA A 600 -61.91 0.11 26.80
CA ALA A 600 -62.53 1.43 26.66
C ALA A 600 -61.88 2.47 27.58
N GLU A 601 -61.60 2.08 28.82
CA GLU A 601 -60.89 2.91 29.80
C GLU A 601 -59.46 3.20 29.36
N GLN A 602 -58.74 2.20 28.86
CA GLN A 602 -57.41 2.34 28.27
C GLN A 602 -57.40 3.34 27.09
N ASN A 603 -58.33 3.20 26.15
CA ASN A 603 -58.44 4.12 25.01
C ASN A 603 -58.76 5.56 25.46
N SER A 604 -59.60 5.72 26.49
CA SER A 604 -59.91 7.03 27.08
C SER A 604 -58.67 7.68 27.72
N LEU A 605 -57.87 6.90 28.44
CA LEU A 605 -56.64 7.37 29.07
C LEU A 605 -55.55 7.71 28.03
N LEU A 606 -55.39 6.88 27.00
CA LEU A 606 -54.48 7.15 25.87
C LEU A 606 -54.81 8.47 25.17
N LYS A 607 -56.10 8.74 24.94
CA LYS A 607 -56.56 10.00 24.36
C LYS A 607 -56.18 11.19 25.24
N LYS A 608 -56.45 11.12 26.55
CA LYS A 608 -56.07 12.18 27.51
C LYS A 608 -54.56 12.40 27.56
N ARG A 609 -53.76 11.34 27.50
CA ARG A 609 -52.30 11.44 27.44
C ARG A 609 -51.85 12.23 26.21
N SER A 610 -52.40 11.90 25.04
CA SER A 610 -52.07 12.60 23.78
C SER A 610 -52.46 14.08 23.80
N GLU A 611 -53.58 14.41 24.44
CA GLU A 611 -54.04 15.80 24.63
C GLU A 611 -53.06 16.58 25.52
N PHE A 612 -52.60 16.01 26.64
CA PHE A 612 -51.61 16.66 27.52
C PHE A 612 -50.22 16.74 26.89
N GLN A 613 -49.80 15.74 26.12
CA GLN A 613 -48.54 15.78 25.39
C GLN A 613 -48.55 16.89 24.32
N ALA A 614 -49.63 17.00 23.55
CA ALA A 614 -49.77 18.08 22.57
C ALA A 614 -49.79 19.47 23.22
N GLN A 615 -50.35 19.60 24.43
CA GLN A 615 -50.31 20.85 25.20
C GLN A 615 -48.92 21.16 25.75
N LEU A 616 -48.14 20.14 26.10
CA LEU A 616 -46.75 20.27 26.52
C LEU A 616 -45.85 20.70 25.36
N ASP A 617 -46.00 20.06 24.20
CA ASP A 617 -45.22 20.33 22.99
C ASP A 617 -45.55 21.71 22.36
N ALA A 618 -46.72 22.28 22.68
CA ALA A 618 -47.17 23.59 22.21
C ALA A 618 -46.74 24.77 23.11
N LEU A 619 -45.98 24.53 24.19
CA LEU A 619 -45.50 25.59 25.08
C LEU A 619 -44.40 26.42 24.41
N ASP A 620 -44.50 27.74 24.55
CA ASP A 620 -43.51 28.70 24.07
C ASP A 620 -42.32 28.79 25.06
N PRO A 621 -41.07 28.49 24.65
CA PRO A 621 -39.91 28.54 25.53
C PRO A 621 -39.65 29.90 26.18
N ASP A 622 -40.10 31.00 25.55
CA ASP A 622 -39.81 32.36 25.98
C ASP A 622 -40.83 32.95 26.98
N ASP A 623 -41.92 32.22 27.28
CA ASP A 623 -42.95 32.64 28.23
C ASP A 623 -42.55 32.33 29.70
N ALA A 624 -42.70 33.32 30.59
CA ALA A 624 -42.38 33.20 32.01
C ALA A 624 -43.24 32.16 32.75
N ASP A 625 -44.42 31.81 32.23
CA ASP A 625 -45.32 30.79 32.78
C ASP A 625 -45.00 29.36 32.29
N THR A 626 -44.15 29.21 31.27
CA THR A 626 -43.80 27.92 30.65
C THR A 626 -43.22 26.91 31.64
N PRO A 627 -42.28 27.25 32.54
CA PRO A 627 -41.75 26.29 33.52
C PRO A 627 -42.83 25.74 34.46
N ARG A 628 -43.87 26.55 34.75
CA ARG A 628 -44.99 26.16 35.62
C ARG A 628 -45.97 25.25 34.89
N LEU A 629 -46.31 25.60 33.65
CA LEU A 629 -47.22 24.80 32.80
C LEU A 629 -46.58 23.47 32.39
N GLN A 630 -45.29 23.47 32.08
CA GLN A 630 -44.50 22.27 31.79
C GLN A 630 -44.59 21.27 32.96
N ARG A 631 -44.24 21.69 34.18
CA ARG A 631 -44.34 20.84 35.38
C ARG A 631 -45.76 20.33 35.64
N ARG A 632 -46.78 21.13 35.28
CA ARG A 632 -48.19 20.74 35.43
C ARG A 632 -48.54 19.64 34.42
N TYR A 633 -48.23 19.83 33.14
CA TYR A 633 -48.55 18.84 32.10
C TYR A 633 -47.76 17.55 32.28
N GLU A 634 -46.46 17.63 32.61
CA GLU A 634 -45.65 16.47 32.96
C GLU A 634 -46.25 15.67 34.12
N ARG A 635 -46.74 16.36 35.17
CA ARG A 635 -47.41 15.71 36.31
C ARG A 635 -48.75 15.07 35.92
N GLU A 636 -49.54 15.69 35.04
CA GLU A 636 -50.79 15.10 34.57
C GLU A 636 -50.55 13.91 33.64
N ILE A 637 -49.54 13.98 32.77
CA ILE A 637 -49.08 12.84 31.94
C ILE A 637 -48.66 11.69 32.85
N ALA A 638 -47.85 11.96 33.89
CA ALA A 638 -47.41 10.93 34.84
C ALA A 638 -48.60 10.26 35.57
N LYS A 639 -49.63 11.01 35.95
CA LYS A 639 -50.86 10.45 36.54
C LYS A 639 -51.64 9.59 35.57
N VAL A 640 -51.73 10.00 34.30
CA VAL A 640 -52.39 9.21 33.25
C VAL A 640 -51.61 7.93 32.97
N ASP A 641 -50.29 8.00 32.88
CA ASP A 641 -49.41 6.85 32.71
C ASP A 641 -49.52 5.87 33.90
N ALA A 642 -49.61 6.36 35.13
CA ALA A 642 -49.83 5.53 36.32
C ALA A 642 -51.19 4.81 36.30
N LYS A 643 -52.25 5.47 35.82
CA LYS A 643 -53.57 4.84 35.65
C LYS A 643 -53.58 3.83 34.50
N LEU A 644 -52.88 4.12 33.40
CA LEU A 644 -52.70 3.18 32.29
C LEU A 644 -51.98 1.90 32.75
N ALA A 645 -51.01 2.02 33.65
CA ALA A 645 -50.31 0.88 34.25
C ALA A 645 -51.21 -0.01 35.14
N LEU A 646 -52.32 0.53 35.68
CA LEU A 646 -53.29 -0.21 36.50
C LEU A 646 -54.42 -0.85 35.69
N VAL A 647 -54.80 -0.23 34.55
CA VAL A 647 -55.92 -0.68 33.70
C VAL A 647 -55.46 -1.67 32.63
N SER A 648 -54.21 -1.56 32.16
CA SER A 648 -53.59 -2.58 31.33
C SER A 648 -52.93 -3.62 32.22
N GLU A 649 -53.09 -4.91 31.93
CA GLU A 649 -52.36 -6.01 32.59
C GLU A 649 -50.86 -5.93 32.24
N ASN A 650 -50.14 -4.99 32.85
CA ASN A 650 -48.70 -4.80 32.72
C ASN A 650 -48.16 -4.58 31.30
N LYS A 651 -48.96 -4.04 30.38
CA LYS A 651 -48.45 -3.60 29.06
C LYS A 651 -48.49 -2.08 28.96
N PRO A 652 -47.43 -1.39 29.44
CA PRO A 652 -47.11 -0.01 29.06
C PRO A 652 -47.43 0.23 27.59
N THR A 653 -47.96 1.40 27.26
CA THR A 653 -48.35 1.80 25.89
C THR A 653 -47.20 1.68 24.88
N GLN A 654 -45.96 1.78 25.36
CA GLN A 654 -44.74 1.48 24.61
C GLN A 654 -44.69 0.02 24.10
N LEU A 655 -45.20 -0.97 24.83
CA LEU A 655 -45.15 -2.40 24.45
C LEU A 655 -46.24 -2.81 23.44
N LEU A 656 -47.37 -2.09 23.40
CA LEU A 656 -48.47 -2.36 22.45
C LEU A 656 -48.15 -1.93 21.00
N GLU A 657 -47.10 -1.12 20.82
CA GLU A 657 -46.56 -0.74 19.51
C GLU A 657 -45.30 -1.54 19.13
N ARG A 658 -44.64 -2.19 20.10
CA ARG A 658 -43.29 -2.75 20.00
C ARG A 658 -43.19 -4.28 19.85
N CYS A 659 -44.26 -5.03 19.62
CA CYS A 659 -44.19 -6.50 19.59
C CYS A 659 -43.10 -7.05 18.65
N GLY A 660 -42.04 -7.70 19.15
CA GLY A 660 -41.34 -8.84 18.53
C GLY A 660 -41.00 -8.68 17.05
N ARG A 661 -40.48 -7.53 16.64
CA ARG A 661 -40.36 -7.11 15.24
C ARG A 661 -38.91 -6.85 14.87
N HIS A 662 -38.41 -7.62 13.92
CA HIS A 662 -37.11 -7.34 13.28
C HIS A 662 -37.28 -6.19 12.26
N ILE A 663 -37.17 -4.94 12.70
CA ILE A 663 -37.36 -3.75 11.85
C ILE A 663 -36.11 -3.47 11.03
N ILE A 664 -36.18 -3.67 9.71
CA ILE A 664 -35.05 -3.39 8.80
C ILE A 664 -35.02 -1.94 8.30
N ALA A 665 -36.16 -1.24 8.28
CA ALA A 665 -36.22 0.16 7.88
C ALA A 665 -37.37 0.90 8.60
N SER A 666 -37.11 2.12 9.03
CA SER A 666 -38.08 2.91 9.80
C SER A 666 -38.05 4.41 9.48
N SER A 667 -39.20 5.04 9.69
CA SER A 667 -39.43 6.49 9.70
C SER A 667 -40.50 6.84 10.74
N ALA A 668 -40.81 8.12 10.89
CA ALA A 668 -41.89 8.57 11.76
C ALA A 668 -43.30 8.06 11.33
N ARG A 669 -43.47 7.67 10.05
CA ARG A 669 -44.79 7.33 9.47
C ARG A 669 -44.91 5.90 8.99
N ASN A 670 -43.81 5.27 8.58
CA ASN A 670 -43.81 3.96 7.93
C ASN A 670 -42.66 3.11 8.48
N VAL A 671 -42.91 1.82 8.64
CA VAL A 671 -41.95 0.83 9.18
C VAL A 671 -42.04 -0.45 8.36
N ILE A 672 -40.88 -1.02 8.03
CA ILE A 672 -40.76 -2.32 7.37
C ILE A 672 -40.15 -3.30 8.39
N SER A 673 -40.86 -4.40 8.65
CA SER A 673 -40.41 -5.47 9.54
C SER A 673 -40.25 -6.76 8.75
N LEU A 674 -39.11 -7.43 8.92
CA LEU A 674 -38.81 -8.71 8.27
C LEU A 674 -39.37 -9.91 9.02
N VAL A 675 -39.45 -9.79 10.35
CA VAL A 675 -40.11 -10.74 11.24
C VAL A 675 -41.11 -9.94 12.04
N ALA A 676 -42.39 -10.30 12.02
CA ALA A 676 -43.42 -9.62 12.77
C ALA A 676 -44.60 -10.53 13.13
N GLY A 677 -45.21 -10.24 14.28
CA GLY A 677 -46.43 -10.92 14.72
C GLY A 677 -46.21 -12.36 15.17
N PRO A 678 -47.28 -13.08 15.57
CA PRO A 678 -47.17 -14.41 16.17
C PRO A 678 -46.63 -15.48 15.21
N ASN A 679 -46.55 -15.17 13.92
CA ASN A 679 -46.05 -16.05 12.90
C ASN A 679 -44.65 -15.65 12.39
N GLY A 680 -44.05 -14.54 12.85
CA GLY A 680 -42.73 -14.11 12.38
C GLY A 680 -42.67 -13.83 10.87
N GLU A 681 -43.65 -13.10 10.32
CA GLU A 681 -43.79 -12.86 8.88
C GLU A 681 -43.39 -11.44 8.49
N ILE A 682 -43.01 -11.24 7.22
CA ILE A 682 -42.70 -9.92 6.67
C ILE A 682 -43.97 -9.05 6.68
N SER A 683 -43.86 -7.84 7.22
CA SER A 683 -44.98 -6.90 7.30
C SER A 683 -44.59 -5.43 7.11
N PHE A 684 -45.53 -4.67 6.58
CA PHE A 684 -45.47 -3.20 6.53
C PHE A 684 -46.39 -2.64 7.61
N PHE A 685 -45.90 -1.66 8.35
CA PHE A 685 -46.59 -1.08 9.50
C PHE A 685 -46.59 0.44 9.47
N ARG A 686 -47.66 1.06 9.99
CA ARG A 686 -47.78 2.51 10.17
C ARG A 686 -48.02 2.87 11.63
N PRO A 687 -47.10 3.62 12.29
CA PRO A 687 -47.24 3.98 13.70
C PRO A 687 -48.40 4.94 14.03
N SER A 688 -48.84 5.82 13.11
CA SER A 688 -49.77 6.94 13.43
C SER A 688 -51.13 6.91 12.71
N GLY A 689 -52.22 6.94 13.50
CA GLY A 689 -53.48 7.70 13.30
C GLY A 689 -54.41 7.50 12.10
N ALA A 690 -54.02 6.82 11.01
CA ALA A 690 -54.87 6.71 9.82
C ALA A 690 -55.82 5.50 9.87
N LYS A 691 -57.08 5.66 9.43
CA LYS A 691 -58.14 4.64 9.33
C LYS A 691 -57.83 3.43 8.41
N ALA A 692 -56.64 3.35 7.82
CA ALA A 692 -56.21 2.22 6.98
C ALA A 692 -55.68 1.05 7.84
N ALA A 693 -55.61 -0.15 7.25
CA ALA A 693 -55.09 -1.33 7.93
C ALA A 693 -53.73 -1.05 8.58
N ARG A 694 -53.69 -1.15 9.90
CA ARG A 694 -52.55 -0.80 10.79
C ARG A 694 -51.28 -1.59 10.46
N ALA A 695 -51.43 -2.77 9.85
CA ALA A 695 -50.34 -3.57 9.30
C ALA A 695 -50.79 -4.29 8.02
N VAL A 696 -49.88 -4.45 7.05
CA VAL A 696 -50.04 -5.31 5.88
C VAL A 696 -49.07 -6.48 6.03
N ASN A 697 -49.61 -7.69 6.17
CA ASN A 697 -48.82 -8.92 6.28
C ASN A 697 -48.79 -9.66 4.93
N PHE A 698 -47.60 -10.12 4.56
CA PHE A 698 -47.35 -10.83 3.31
C PHE A 698 -47.41 -12.35 3.43
N ASN A 699 -47.45 -12.90 4.65
CA ASN A 699 -47.40 -14.34 4.95
C ASN A 699 -46.14 -15.01 4.37
N VAL A 700 -45.02 -14.30 4.45
CA VAL A 700 -43.70 -14.78 3.98
C VAL A 700 -42.75 -14.76 5.16
N ARG A 701 -42.01 -15.85 5.36
CA ARG A 701 -40.97 -15.99 6.39
C ARG A 701 -39.59 -16.03 5.75
N LEU A 702 -38.59 -15.59 6.49
CA LEU A 702 -37.19 -15.71 6.09
C LEU A 702 -36.61 -17.03 6.59
N GLU A 703 -35.67 -17.58 5.83
CA GLU A 703 -34.98 -18.81 6.20
C GLU A 703 -33.80 -18.48 7.14
N ARG A 704 -33.70 -19.20 8.26
CA ARG A 704 -32.58 -19.08 9.22
C ARG A 704 -31.31 -19.74 8.71
N ASN A 705 -30.15 -19.32 9.24
CA ASN A 705 -28.83 -19.88 8.92
C ASN A 705 -28.47 -19.82 7.43
N ARG A 706 -28.94 -18.80 6.72
CA ARG A 706 -28.57 -18.51 5.33
C ARG A 706 -28.84 -17.06 4.93
N TRP A 707 -28.21 -16.66 3.82
CA TRP A 707 -28.50 -15.39 3.16
C TRP A 707 -29.87 -15.42 2.49
N ASN A 708 -30.66 -14.39 2.77
CA ASN A 708 -31.93 -14.12 2.12
C ASN A 708 -31.79 -12.84 1.29
N HIS A 709 -32.14 -12.91 0.00
CA HIS A 709 -32.35 -11.72 -0.83
C HIS A 709 -33.83 -11.34 -0.78
N VAL A 710 -34.14 -10.28 -0.03
CA VAL A 710 -35.51 -9.80 0.16
C VAL A 710 -35.70 -8.55 -0.68
N ALA A 711 -36.57 -8.60 -1.69
CA ALA A 711 -36.96 -7.41 -2.44
C ALA A 711 -38.42 -7.06 -2.16
N LEU A 712 -38.65 -5.82 -1.76
CA LEU A 712 -39.93 -5.26 -1.39
C LEU A 712 -40.27 -4.17 -2.39
N SER A 713 -41.40 -4.26 -3.07
CA SER A 713 -41.82 -3.26 -4.05
C SER A 713 -43.19 -2.70 -3.71
N ALA A 714 -43.36 -1.39 -3.88
CA ALA A 714 -44.68 -0.76 -3.85
C ALA A 714 -44.91 -0.01 -5.16
N GLY A 715 -45.99 -0.36 -5.84
CA GLY A 715 -46.54 0.37 -6.96
C GLY A 715 -47.69 1.29 -6.53
N VAL A 716 -48.49 1.72 -7.52
CA VAL A 716 -49.58 2.69 -7.28
C VAL A 716 -50.74 2.11 -6.46
N LYS A 717 -50.95 0.78 -6.50
CA LYS A 717 -52.03 0.08 -5.76
C LYS A 717 -51.64 -1.32 -5.27
N GLU A 718 -50.40 -1.73 -5.51
CA GLU A 718 -49.94 -3.11 -5.28
C GLU A 718 -48.62 -3.08 -4.52
N LEU A 719 -48.51 -3.98 -3.55
CA LEU A 719 -47.33 -4.21 -2.73
C LEU A 719 -46.89 -5.66 -2.97
N SER A 720 -45.61 -5.86 -3.25
CA SER A 720 -45.06 -7.15 -3.66
C SER A 720 -43.84 -7.51 -2.83
N VAL A 721 -43.72 -8.78 -2.47
CA VAL A 721 -42.54 -9.35 -1.80
C VAL A 721 -41.94 -10.43 -2.68
N PHE A 722 -40.64 -10.28 -2.95
CA PHE A 722 -39.82 -11.26 -3.61
C PHE A 722 -38.77 -11.78 -2.62
N LEU A 723 -38.59 -13.10 -2.61
CA LEU A 723 -37.57 -13.78 -1.79
C LEU A 723 -36.70 -14.61 -2.71
N ASN A 724 -35.39 -14.40 -2.64
CA ASN A 724 -34.37 -15.09 -3.44
C ASN A 724 -34.65 -15.02 -4.96
N GLY A 725 -35.15 -13.86 -5.40
CA GLY A 725 -35.49 -13.62 -6.81
C GLY A 725 -36.82 -14.22 -7.27
N GLU A 726 -37.64 -14.79 -6.39
CA GLU A 726 -38.97 -15.31 -6.73
C GLU A 726 -40.07 -14.46 -6.10
N LEU A 727 -41.17 -14.21 -6.83
CA LEU A 727 -42.34 -13.55 -6.29
C LEU A 727 -43.07 -14.47 -5.31
N LYS A 728 -43.20 -14.06 -4.04
CA LYS A 728 -43.88 -14.86 -3.01
C LYS A 728 -45.28 -14.36 -2.67
N SER A 729 -45.50 -13.05 -2.66
CA SER A 729 -46.78 -12.48 -2.22
C SER A 729 -47.07 -11.14 -2.87
N ILE A 730 -48.35 -10.89 -3.14
CA ILE A 730 -48.89 -9.60 -3.57
C ILE A 730 -50.05 -9.21 -2.65
N ARG A 731 -50.08 -7.94 -2.26
CA ARG A 731 -51.16 -7.33 -1.47
C ARG A 731 -51.60 -6.03 -2.13
N ARG A 732 -52.88 -5.69 -1.96
CA ARG A 732 -53.38 -4.38 -2.39
C ARG A 732 -53.05 -3.33 -1.35
N GLY A 733 -52.52 -2.20 -1.78
CA GLY A 733 -52.15 -1.10 -0.90
C GLY A 733 -51.19 -0.13 -1.55
N VAL A 734 -50.99 0.98 -0.85
CA VAL A 734 -49.94 1.96 -1.13
C VAL A 734 -49.07 1.99 0.11
N PHE A 735 -47.76 2.11 -0.04
CA PHE A 735 -46.82 2.22 1.06
C PHE A 735 -45.65 3.09 0.62
N ASP A 736 -45.27 4.05 1.45
CA ASP A 736 -44.11 4.91 1.18
C ASP A 736 -42.87 4.26 1.80
N LEU A 737 -41.74 4.28 1.10
CA LEU A 737 -40.51 3.68 1.57
C LEU A 737 -39.95 4.52 2.73
N PRO A 738 -39.69 3.92 3.91
CA PRO A 738 -39.06 4.63 5.02
C PRO A 738 -37.64 5.06 4.65
N MET A 739 -37.38 6.38 4.65
CA MET A 739 -36.09 6.95 4.25
C MET A 739 -35.31 7.55 5.43
N SER A 740 -35.76 7.36 6.68
CA SER A 740 -35.09 7.93 7.85
C SER A 740 -33.95 7.05 8.35
N ARG A 741 -34.18 5.73 8.49
CA ARG A 741 -33.22 4.79 9.09
C ARG A 741 -33.27 3.41 8.44
N LEU A 742 -32.11 2.75 8.36
CA LEU A 742 -32.04 1.28 8.31
C LEU A 742 -31.95 0.80 9.76
N GLY A 743 -32.79 -0.15 10.16
CA GLY A 743 -33.00 -0.45 11.58
C GLY A 743 -34.00 0.49 12.26
N ALA A 744 -33.97 0.50 13.59
CA ALA A 744 -34.81 1.35 14.43
C ALA A 744 -34.03 1.88 15.65
N GLN A 745 -34.38 3.09 16.09
CA GLN A 745 -33.81 3.76 17.26
C GLN A 745 -34.62 3.45 18.53
N GLU A 746 -34.07 3.81 19.70
CA GLU A 746 -34.68 3.81 21.02
C GLU A 746 -36.21 3.71 20.99
N GLN A 747 -36.74 2.76 21.74
CA GLN A 747 -38.17 2.50 21.82
C GLN A 747 -38.79 1.72 20.63
N ALA A 748 -37.96 1.08 19.79
CA ALA A 748 -38.39 0.11 18.76
C ALA A 748 -37.41 -1.07 18.68
N GLU A 749 -37.88 -2.25 18.26
CA GLU A 749 -37.01 -3.42 18.06
C GLU A 749 -36.35 -3.33 16.68
N SER A 750 -35.04 -3.12 16.64
CA SER A 750 -34.32 -3.09 15.37
C SER A 750 -34.18 -4.51 14.78
N PHE A 751 -33.83 -4.59 13.50
CA PHE A 751 -33.40 -5.83 12.86
C PHE A 751 -32.26 -6.48 13.64
N GLN A 752 -32.26 -7.79 13.74
CA GLN A 752 -31.23 -8.56 14.45
C GLN A 752 -30.64 -9.59 13.49
N GLY A 753 -29.34 -9.47 13.23
CA GLY A 753 -28.65 -10.29 12.26
C GLY A 753 -27.69 -9.49 11.40
N PHE A 754 -27.32 -10.04 10.24
CA PHE A 754 -26.27 -9.45 9.41
C PHE A 754 -26.84 -8.92 8.12
N VAL A 755 -26.36 -7.75 7.69
CA VAL A 755 -26.73 -7.14 6.42
C VAL A 755 -25.47 -7.01 5.57
N LEU A 756 -25.52 -7.50 4.34
CA LEU A 756 -24.41 -7.40 3.39
C LEU A 756 -24.55 -6.21 2.45
N GLU A 757 -25.79 -5.91 2.06
CA GLU A 757 -26.05 -4.95 0.99
C GLU A 757 -27.50 -4.47 1.02
N VAL A 758 -27.71 -3.19 0.72
CA VAL A 758 -29.05 -2.57 0.60
C VAL A 758 -29.11 -1.72 -0.67
N ARG A 759 -30.19 -1.87 -1.44
CA ARG A 759 -30.41 -1.15 -2.70
C ARG A 759 -31.80 -0.56 -2.75
N TYR A 760 -31.91 0.76 -2.90
CA TYR A 760 -33.17 1.47 -3.05
C TYR A 760 -33.34 2.01 -4.47
N TRP A 761 -34.49 1.74 -5.08
CA TRP A 761 -34.83 2.12 -6.45
C TRP A 761 -36.11 2.94 -6.50
N LYS A 762 -36.16 3.92 -7.42
CA LYS A 762 -37.35 4.72 -7.74
C LYS A 762 -38.28 4.07 -8.78
N GLU A 763 -38.25 2.74 -8.89
CA GLU A 763 -39.04 1.97 -9.84
C GLU A 763 -39.45 0.62 -9.24
N CYS A 764 -40.54 0.02 -9.74
CA CYS A 764 -40.88 -1.37 -9.45
C CYS A 764 -40.05 -2.30 -10.35
N ARG A 765 -39.14 -3.08 -9.76
CA ARG A 765 -38.26 -4.00 -10.48
C ARG A 765 -39.03 -5.28 -10.86
N THR A 766 -38.75 -5.82 -12.05
CA THR A 766 -39.32 -7.10 -12.49
C THR A 766 -38.54 -8.29 -11.89
N VAL A 767 -39.16 -9.48 -11.87
CA VAL A 767 -38.51 -10.73 -11.41
C VAL A 767 -37.19 -10.98 -12.16
N GLN A 768 -37.18 -10.85 -13.49
CA GLN A 768 -35.98 -11.04 -14.31
C GLN A 768 -34.87 -10.05 -13.93
N GLN A 769 -35.24 -8.79 -13.73
CA GLN A 769 -34.35 -7.72 -13.31
C GLN A 769 -33.76 -7.94 -11.91
N LEU A 770 -34.53 -8.50 -10.99
CA LEU A 770 -34.07 -8.86 -9.65
C LEU A 770 -33.12 -10.06 -9.71
N GLN A 771 -33.49 -11.13 -10.42
CA GLN A 771 -32.66 -12.31 -10.60
C GLN A 771 -31.33 -11.99 -11.29
N GLN A 772 -31.36 -11.15 -12.32
CA GLN A 772 -30.15 -10.75 -13.05
C GLN A 772 -29.17 -9.96 -12.17
N HIS A 773 -29.66 -9.14 -11.24
CA HIS A 773 -28.81 -8.30 -10.40
C HIS A 773 -28.54 -8.84 -9.00
N ALA A 774 -29.26 -9.86 -8.56
CA ALA A 774 -29.12 -10.45 -7.22
C ALA A 774 -27.69 -10.91 -6.91
N ALA A 775 -26.96 -11.42 -7.91
CA ALA A 775 -25.59 -11.91 -7.76
C ALA A 775 -24.54 -11.05 -8.52
N SER A 776 -24.87 -9.80 -8.86
CA SER A 776 -23.99 -8.94 -9.67
C SER A 776 -23.71 -7.61 -8.97
N ILE A 777 -22.51 -7.07 -9.21
CA ILE A 777 -22.16 -5.70 -8.82
C ILE A 777 -22.88 -4.72 -9.77
N LEU A 778 -23.57 -3.73 -9.19
CA LEU A 778 -24.25 -2.71 -9.99
C LEU A 778 -23.26 -1.72 -10.62
N HIS A 779 -23.45 -1.42 -11.90
CA HIS A 779 -22.77 -0.31 -12.56
C HIS A 779 -23.56 0.98 -12.33
N VAL A 780 -23.25 1.70 -11.24
CA VAL A 780 -23.98 2.91 -10.79
C VAL A 780 -24.25 3.90 -11.94
N ALA A 781 -23.28 4.14 -12.82
CA ALA A 781 -23.42 5.03 -13.98
C ALA A 781 -24.53 4.62 -14.98
N LYS A 782 -24.91 3.33 -15.03
CA LYS A 782 -25.97 2.81 -15.89
C LYS A 782 -27.34 2.80 -15.19
N CYS A 783 -27.37 2.90 -13.86
CA CYS A 783 -28.56 2.75 -13.03
C CYS A 783 -29.18 4.11 -12.67
N LYS A 784 -29.91 4.71 -13.62
CA LYS A 784 -30.48 6.07 -13.45
C LYS A 784 -31.53 6.20 -12.34
N THR A 785 -32.24 5.11 -12.02
CA THR A 785 -33.33 5.06 -11.04
C THR A 785 -32.88 4.59 -9.64
N LEU A 786 -31.58 4.34 -9.45
CA LEU A 786 -30.99 3.98 -8.16
C LEU A 786 -30.92 5.22 -7.25
N LEU A 787 -31.50 5.10 -6.05
CA LEU A 787 -31.59 6.18 -5.05
C LEU A 787 -30.62 6.03 -3.90
N GLY A 788 -30.29 4.80 -3.53
CA GLY A 788 -29.34 4.48 -2.48
C GLY A 788 -28.75 3.10 -2.70
N TYR A 789 -27.45 2.98 -2.47
CA TYR A 789 -26.72 1.72 -2.66
C TYR A 789 -25.63 1.59 -1.60
N TRP A 790 -25.93 0.84 -0.54
CA TRP A 790 -25.00 0.57 0.56
C TRP A 790 -24.44 -0.84 0.40
N THR A 791 -23.13 -0.94 0.23
CA THR A 791 -22.41 -2.21 0.06
C THR A 791 -21.68 -2.67 1.32
N PHE A 792 -21.63 -1.80 2.33
CA PHE A 792 -20.95 -2.04 3.61
C PHE A 792 -19.55 -2.59 3.40
N GLU A 793 -18.76 -1.96 2.52
CA GLU A 793 -17.39 -2.36 2.18
C GLU A 793 -16.35 -1.65 3.05
N GLU A 794 -16.75 -0.63 3.79
CA GLU A 794 -15.89 0.20 4.65
C GLU A 794 -15.14 -0.68 5.65
N GLY A 795 -15.84 -1.65 6.27
CA GLY A 795 -15.26 -2.71 7.10
C GLY A 795 -14.76 -2.25 8.47
N MET A 796 -14.93 -0.96 8.80
CA MET A 796 -14.52 -0.36 10.07
C MET A 796 -15.12 1.06 10.23
N GLY A 797 -15.20 1.54 11.48
CA GLY A 797 -15.67 2.88 11.83
C GLY A 797 -17.19 3.00 11.90
N ASP A 798 -17.68 4.20 12.18
CA ASP A 798 -19.10 4.41 12.53
C ASP A 798 -19.92 5.02 11.37
N LEU A 799 -19.40 4.98 10.14
CA LEU A 799 -20.00 5.64 8.99
C LEU A 799 -20.07 4.70 7.77
N VAL A 800 -21.14 4.83 6.99
CA VAL A 800 -21.34 4.11 5.73
C VAL A 800 -21.65 5.08 4.59
N ASP A 801 -21.11 4.78 3.42
CA ASP A 801 -21.28 5.58 2.21
C ASP A 801 -22.37 5.02 1.30
N ASP A 802 -23.14 5.94 0.71
CA ASP A 802 -24.02 5.63 -0.42
C ASP A 802 -23.20 5.61 -1.72
N MET A 803 -23.04 4.43 -2.30
CA MET A 803 -22.32 4.22 -3.56
C MET A 803 -23.04 4.83 -4.77
N ALA A 804 -24.33 5.17 -4.65
CA ALA A 804 -25.05 5.93 -5.67
C ALA A 804 -24.71 7.44 -5.65
N LEU A 805 -24.02 7.91 -4.59
CA LEU A 805 -23.67 9.31 -4.35
C LEU A 805 -24.88 10.25 -4.41
N LYS A 806 -26.04 9.77 -3.94
CA LYS A 806 -27.30 10.52 -3.88
C LYS A 806 -27.61 10.99 -2.46
N LEU A 807 -27.17 10.23 -1.47
CA LEU A 807 -27.39 10.50 -0.06
C LEU A 807 -26.06 10.85 0.63
N PRO A 808 -26.11 11.69 1.69
CA PRO A 808 -24.93 11.95 2.50
C PRO A 808 -24.48 10.66 3.21
N ARG A 809 -23.20 10.64 3.59
CA ARG A 809 -22.63 9.59 4.44
C ARG A 809 -23.48 9.46 5.72
N SER A 810 -23.83 8.22 6.05
CA SER A 810 -24.77 7.87 7.12
C SER A 810 -24.02 7.34 8.33
N ALA A 811 -24.45 7.71 9.54
CA ALA A 811 -23.85 7.23 10.79
C ALA A 811 -24.51 5.95 11.28
N CYS A 812 -23.70 5.04 11.83
CA CYS A 812 -24.10 3.75 12.36
C CYS A 812 -24.09 3.76 13.89
N PHE A 813 -25.10 3.17 14.51
CA PHE A 813 -25.30 3.11 15.95
C PHE A 813 -25.64 1.68 16.33
N GLY A 814 -24.99 1.14 17.38
CA GLY A 814 -25.28 -0.22 17.85
C GLY A 814 -24.96 -1.35 16.87
N THR A 815 -24.16 -1.08 15.84
CA THR A 815 -23.75 -2.04 14.81
C THR A 815 -22.27 -2.38 14.90
N ASP A 816 -21.91 -3.61 14.54
CA ASP A 816 -20.51 -4.05 14.46
C ASP A 816 -20.14 -4.49 13.03
N TRP A 817 -18.85 -4.40 12.71
CA TRP A 817 -18.32 -4.90 11.43
C TRP A 817 -17.82 -6.33 11.58
N VAL A 818 -18.25 -7.20 10.67
CA VAL A 818 -17.71 -8.55 10.54
C VAL A 818 -17.07 -8.71 9.18
N LEU A 819 -15.83 -9.19 9.15
CA LEU A 819 -15.03 -9.34 7.93
C LEU A 819 -15.00 -10.81 7.49
N PHE A 820 -15.10 -11.07 6.19
CA PHE A 820 -14.91 -12.39 5.58
C PHE A 820 -13.42 -12.83 5.55
N ASP A 821 -12.60 -12.33 6.46
CA ASP A 821 -11.15 -12.55 6.53
C ASP A 821 -10.76 -13.84 7.27
N THR A 822 -11.60 -14.26 8.22
CA THR A 822 -11.39 -15.50 9.00
C THR A 822 -12.12 -16.71 8.39
N PRO A 823 -11.52 -17.92 8.50
CA PRO A 823 -12.16 -19.15 8.06
C PRO A 823 -13.42 -19.49 8.87
N GLU A 824 -13.54 -19.02 10.12
CA GLU A 824 -14.72 -19.18 10.96
C GLU A 824 -15.92 -18.43 10.36
N VAL A 825 -15.74 -17.16 10.01
CA VAL A 825 -16.77 -16.34 9.36
C VAL A 825 -17.16 -16.92 8.00
N ARG A 826 -16.17 -17.33 7.18
CA ARG A 826 -16.46 -17.97 5.88
C ARG A 826 -17.20 -19.29 6.00
N ARG A 827 -16.91 -20.09 7.04
CA ARG A 827 -17.65 -21.33 7.32
C ARG A 827 -19.07 -21.05 7.79
N ARG A 828 -19.27 -20.03 8.63
CA ARG A 828 -20.59 -19.62 9.14
C ARG A 828 -21.48 -19.07 8.03
N PHE A 829 -21.00 -18.11 7.24
CA PHE A 829 -21.81 -17.39 6.26
C PHE A 829 -21.71 -17.90 4.82
N GLY A 830 -20.77 -18.81 4.54
CA GLY A 830 -20.53 -19.33 3.20
C GLY A 830 -19.94 -18.29 2.23
N VAL A 831 -20.34 -18.38 0.96
CA VAL A 831 -19.94 -17.39 -0.05
C VAL A 831 -20.90 -16.20 0.03
N PRO A 832 -20.41 -14.95 0.09
CA PRO A 832 -21.26 -13.77 0.04
C PRO A 832 -22.19 -13.80 -1.20
N PRO A 833 -23.50 -13.51 -1.06
CA PRO A 833 -24.46 -13.54 -2.16
C PRO A 833 -24.14 -12.55 -3.29
N THR A 834 -23.49 -11.42 -2.97
CA THR A 834 -23.00 -10.45 -3.96
C THR A 834 -21.46 -10.38 -3.93
N PRO A 835 -20.79 -10.23 -5.10
CA PRO A 835 -19.35 -9.96 -5.13
C PRO A 835 -19.01 -8.59 -4.53
N SER A 836 -17.75 -8.40 -4.13
CA SER A 836 -17.32 -7.12 -3.57
C SER A 836 -17.44 -5.99 -4.60
N LEU A 837 -17.88 -4.79 -4.22
CA LEU A 837 -17.85 -3.64 -5.13
C LEU A 837 -16.41 -3.33 -5.59
N ARG A 838 -15.42 -3.62 -4.73
CA ARG A 838 -13.99 -3.47 -5.02
C ARG A 838 -13.52 -4.39 -6.15
N ASP A 839 -14.23 -5.48 -6.37
CA ASP A 839 -13.94 -6.44 -7.43
C ASP A 839 -14.40 -5.95 -8.81
N GLN A 840 -15.19 -4.86 -8.91
CA GLN A 840 -15.75 -4.40 -10.19
C GLN A 840 -14.68 -4.09 -11.24
N THR A 841 -13.56 -3.53 -10.81
CA THR A 841 -12.44 -3.14 -11.69
C THR A 841 -11.37 -4.21 -11.78
N CYS A 842 -11.49 -5.31 -11.05
CA CYS A 842 -10.47 -6.34 -10.95
C CYS A 842 -10.67 -7.47 -11.97
N CYS A 843 -9.62 -8.27 -12.17
CA CYS A 843 -9.64 -9.38 -13.11
C CYS A 843 -10.49 -10.53 -12.59
N VAL A 844 -11.58 -10.86 -13.30
CA VAL A 844 -12.48 -11.99 -12.99
C VAL A 844 -11.72 -13.33 -12.85
N VAL A 845 -10.64 -13.51 -13.63
CA VAL A 845 -9.80 -14.71 -13.52
C VAL A 845 -9.02 -14.70 -12.19
N ASN A 846 -8.41 -13.58 -11.81
CA ASN A 846 -7.72 -13.46 -10.53
C ASN A 846 -8.69 -13.54 -9.34
N GLN A 847 -9.92 -13.02 -9.46
CA GLN A 847 -10.97 -13.19 -8.45
C GLN A 847 -11.31 -14.67 -8.25
N LYS A 848 -11.50 -15.42 -9.35
CA LYS A 848 -11.76 -16.86 -9.27
C LYS A 848 -10.57 -17.60 -8.64
N LEU A 849 -9.34 -17.24 -9.00
CA LEU A 849 -8.14 -17.81 -8.40
C LEU A 849 -8.03 -17.47 -6.90
N LYS A 850 -8.39 -16.24 -6.49
CA LYS A 850 -8.46 -15.84 -5.08
C LYS A 850 -9.45 -16.71 -4.32
N LEU A 851 -10.68 -16.86 -4.83
CA LEU A 851 -11.70 -17.70 -4.20
C LEU A 851 -11.28 -19.17 -4.11
N LEU A 852 -10.64 -19.72 -5.15
CA LEU A 852 -10.12 -21.09 -5.13
C LEU A 852 -8.97 -21.25 -4.12
N ALA A 853 -8.06 -20.28 -4.05
CA ALA A 853 -6.97 -20.27 -3.08
C ALA A 853 -7.50 -20.13 -1.64
N GLN A 854 -8.50 -19.27 -1.41
CA GLN A 854 -9.20 -19.14 -0.12
C GLN A 854 -9.85 -20.46 0.29
N ARG A 855 -10.63 -21.09 -0.59
CA ARG A 855 -11.23 -22.41 -0.30
C ARG A 855 -10.18 -23.49 -0.05
N ALA A 856 -9.04 -23.46 -0.73
CA ALA A 856 -7.95 -24.40 -0.47
C ALA A 856 -7.36 -24.19 0.92
N ARG A 857 -7.12 -22.94 1.33
CA ARG A 857 -6.65 -22.61 2.69
C ARG A 857 -7.66 -22.98 3.78
N ASP A 858 -8.95 -22.74 3.54
CA ASP A 858 -10.00 -23.11 4.49
C ASP A 858 -10.03 -24.65 4.66
N ARG A 859 -9.95 -25.40 3.55
CA ARG A 859 -9.83 -26.86 3.56
C ARG A 859 -8.58 -27.37 4.28
N GLU A 860 -7.46 -26.66 4.21
CA GLU A 860 -6.24 -27.01 4.95
C GLU A 860 -6.41 -26.96 6.46
N LEU A 861 -7.34 -26.12 6.95
CA LEU A 861 -7.67 -25.97 8.36
C LEU A 861 -8.82 -26.90 8.81
N ASP A 862 -9.52 -27.54 7.87
CA ASP A 862 -10.60 -28.46 8.20
C ASP A 862 -10.07 -29.65 9.02
N ALA A 863 -10.80 -29.97 10.08
CA ALA A 863 -10.48 -31.08 10.97
C ALA A 863 -10.95 -32.38 10.29
N VAL A 864 -10.00 -33.25 9.94
CA VAL A 864 -10.27 -34.51 9.27
C VAL A 864 -9.83 -35.70 10.13
N PRO A 865 -10.62 -36.78 10.16
CA PRO A 865 -10.21 -37.98 10.88
C PRO A 865 -8.99 -38.62 10.21
N CYS A 866 -8.11 -39.21 11.02
CA CYS A 866 -6.95 -39.92 10.50
C CYS A 866 -7.36 -41.09 9.59
N ARG A 867 -6.86 -41.10 8.35
CA ARG A 867 -7.09 -42.19 7.38
C ARG A 867 -6.48 -43.54 7.78
N GLN A 868 -5.57 -43.56 8.75
CA GLN A 868 -5.01 -44.79 9.33
C GLN A 868 -5.83 -45.26 10.54
N HIS A 869 -6.98 -44.62 10.81
CA HIS A 869 -7.94 -44.96 11.84
C HIS A 869 -7.37 -45.01 13.26
N CYS A 870 -6.43 -44.12 13.59
CA CYS A 870 -5.93 -43.97 14.96
C CYS A 870 -6.82 -43.08 15.85
N GLU A 871 -8.08 -42.86 15.45
CA GLU A 871 -9.12 -42.08 16.15
C GLU A 871 -8.82 -40.59 16.39
N GLN A 872 -7.64 -40.11 16.01
CA GLN A 872 -7.29 -38.68 16.10
C GLN A 872 -7.90 -37.88 14.93
N VAL A 873 -8.48 -36.74 15.26
CA VAL A 873 -8.89 -35.71 14.29
C VAL A 873 -7.79 -34.67 14.22
N VAL A 874 -7.27 -34.43 13.02
CA VAL A 874 -6.16 -33.49 12.78
C VAL A 874 -6.52 -32.51 11.67
N ALA A 875 -5.94 -31.32 11.68
CA ALA A 875 -6.11 -30.38 10.57
C ALA A 875 -5.59 -31.03 9.27
N PHE A 876 -6.31 -30.86 8.15
CA PHE A 876 -5.97 -31.50 6.87
C PHE A 876 -4.52 -31.21 6.44
N ARG A 877 -4.03 -29.99 6.63
CA ARG A 877 -2.64 -29.61 6.37
C ARG A 877 -1.62 -30.40 7.20
N GLN A 878 -2.01 -30.82 8.40
CA GLN A 878 -1.18 -31.60 9.31
C GLN A 878 -1.36 -33.11 9.12
N LEU A 879 -2.34 -33.55 8.33
CA LEU A 879 -2.65 -34.97 8.14
C LEU A 879 -1.45 -35.77 7.61
N GLU A 880 -0.69 -35.22 6.65
CA GLU A 880 0.50 -35.89 6.11
C GLU A 880 1.64 -35.99 7.13
N ARG A 881 1.87 -34.92 7.91
CA ARG A 881 2.83 -34.93 9.02
C ARG A 881 2.40 -35.93 10.09
N HIS A 882 1.11 -35.94 10.43
CA HIS A 882 0.53 -36.89 11.36
C HIS A 882 0.79 -38.32 10.88
N HIS A 883 0.46 -38.69 9.63
CA HIS A 883 0.72 -40.03 9.07
C HIS A 883 2.20 -40.43 9.07
N ARG A 884 3.12 -39.48 8.90
CA ARG A 884 4.56 -39.78 8.82
C ARG A 884 5.29 -39.81 10.16
N VAL A 885 4.87 -39.01 11.12
CA VAL A 885 5.65 -38.76 12.35
C VAL A 885 4.88 -39.12 13.61
N GLU A 886 3.62 -38.69 13.71
CA GLU A 886 2.87 -38.71 14.97
C GLU A 886 1.94 -39.92 15.10
N CYS A 887 1.43 -40.44 13.98
CA CYS A 887 0.46 -41.52 13.97
C CYS A 887 1.05 -42.80 14.58
N VAL A 888 0.30 -43.39 15.51
CA VAL A 888 0.65 -44.64 16.20
C VAL A 888 0.65 -45.84 15.24
N HIS A 889 -0.14 -45.75 14.16
CA HIS A 889 -0.22 -46.78 13.12
C HIS A 889 0.69 -46.53 11.91
N ARG A 890 1.58 -45.53 11.98
CA ARG A 890 2.55 -45.28 10.92
C ARG A 890 3.48 -46.48 10.71
N LEU A 891 3.91 -46.69 9.47
CA LEU A 891 4.88 -47.73 9.13
C LEU A 891 6.29 -47.19 9.33
N VAL A 892 7.10 -47.90 10.12
CA VAL A 892 8.50 -47.59 10.36
C VAL A 892 9.38 -48.78 9.98
N VAL A 893 10.63 -48.49 9.60
CA VAL A 893 11.66 -49.50 9.35
C VAL A 893 12.41 -49.75 10.65
N CYS A 894 12.79 -51.00 10.91
CA CYS A 894 13.63 -51.36 12.04
C CYS A 894 14.93 -50.53 12.06
N LYS A 895 15.28 -49.99 13.23
CA LYS A 895 16.52 -49.20 13.44
C LYS A 895 17.79 -50.05 13.46
N GLU A 896 17.67 -51.36 13.65
CA GLU A 896 18.84 -52.25 13.71
C GLU A 896 19.42 -52.48 12.31
N VAL A 897 20.72 -52.20 12.18
CA VAL A 897 21.46 -52.36 10.91
C VAL A 897 21.37 -53.83 10.46
N GLY A 898 20.77 -54.03 9.28
CA GLY A 898 20.58 -55.33 8.64
C GLY A 898 19.27 -56.06 8.95
N CYS A 899 18.28 -55.43 9.62
CA CYS A 899 16.96 -56.04 9.81
C CYS A 899 15.95 -55.69 8.69
N GLU A 900 15.95 -54.45 8.21
CA GLU A 900 15.13 -53.91 7.09
C GLU A 900 13.60 -54.16 7.14
N ARG A 901 13.07 -54.83 8.18
CA ARG A 901 11.64 -55.09 8.32
C ARG A 901 10.87 -53.81 8.57
N VAL A 902 9.70 -53.73 7.93
CA VAL A 902 8.72 -52.64 8.09
C VAL A 902 7.58 -53.12 8.99
N PHE A 903 7.24 -52.35 10.01
CA PHE A 903 6.16 -52.68 10.96
C PHE A 903 5.45 -51.40 11.42
N ARG A 904 4.27 -51.55 12.07
CA ARG A 904 3.54 -50.40 12.64
C ARG A 904 4.28 -49.91 13.89
N TRP A 905 4.41 -48.60 14.09
CA TRP A 905 5.07 -48.05 15.27
C TRP A 905 4.52 -48.61 16.59
N SER A 906 3.20 -48.82 16.68
CA SER A 906 2.56 -49.47 17.84
C SER A 906 3.12 -50.86 18.18
N SER A 907 3.67 -51.59 17.21
CA SER A 907 4.29 -52.90 17.39
C SER A 907 5.82 -52.85 17.48
N GLU A 908 6.45 -51.68 17.68
CA GLU A 908 7.92 -51.55 17.77
C GLU A 908 8.49 -52.42 18.90
N ALA A 909 7.90 -52.35 20.09
CA ALA A 909 8.35 -53.14 21.23
C ALA A 909 8.28 -54.65 20.96
N GLN A 910 7.18 -55.11 20.35
CA GLN A 910 6.99 -56.51 19.98
C GLN A 910 8.04 -56.93 18.95
N HIS A 911 8.23 -56.14 17.89
CA HIS A 911 9.25 -56.42 16.88
C HIS A 911 10.65 -56.51 17.48
N LEU A 912 11.07 -55.55 18.30
CA LEU A 912 12.42 -55.52 18.88
C LEU A 912 12.68 -56.70 19.84
N HIS A 913 11.71 -57.05 20.69
CA HIS A 913 11.91 -58.06 21.72
C HIS A 913 11.60 -59.50 21.29
N GLN A 914 10.86 -59.71 20.19
CA GLN A 914 10.45 -61.05 19.77
C GLN A 914 10.89 -61.40 18.34
N ASP A 915 10.88 -60.43 17.42
CA ASP A 915 11.05 -60.72 15.99
C ASP A 915 12.41 -60.28 15.42
N CYS A 916 13.06 -59.29 16.03
CA CYS A 916 14.28 -58.68 15.54
C CYS A 916 15.53 -59.46 15.99
N ALA A 917 15.94 -60.43 15.18
CA ALA A 917 17.13 -61.24 15.45
C ALA A 917 18.40 -60.40 15.71
N ARG A 918 18.54 -59.24 15.05
CA ARG A 918 19.67 -58.32 15.24
C ARG A 918 19.65 -57.66 16.61
N HIS A 919 18.48 -57.20 17.06
CA HIS A 919 18.31 -56.59 18.37
C HIS A 919 18.58 -57.62 19.48
N LEU A 920 18.00 -58.81 19.36
CA LEU A 920 18.18 -59.92 20.30
C LEU A 920 19.65 -60.33 20.43
N TYR A 921 20.37 -60.44 19.31
CA TYR A 921 21.79 -60.74 19.32
C TYR A 921 22.63 -59.64 19.99
N ARG A 922 22.29 -58.36 19.77
CA ARG A 922 22.96 -57.23 20.43
C ARG A 922 22.72 -57.27 21.94
N ASP A 923 21.49 -57.51 22.37
CA ASP A 923 21.16 -57.63 23.79
C ASP A 923 21.89 -58.80 24.44
N GLU A 924 22.03 -59.93 23.74
CA GLU A 924 22.83 -61.06 24.19
C GLU A 924 24.31 -60.69 24.35
N LEU A 925 24.89 -59.95 23.40
CA LEU A 925 26.28 -59.45 23.50
C LEU A 925 26.46 -58.51 24.69
N VAL A 926 25.51 -57.61 24.93
CA VAL A 926 25.52 -56.69 26.07
C VAL A 926 25.44 -57.48 27.38
N ARG A 927 24.54 -58.47 27.49
CA ARG A 927 24.49 -59.37 28.66
C ARG A 927 25.82 -60.07 28.90
N ARG A 928 26.38 -60.71 27.87
CA ARG A 928 27.69 -61.40 27.97
C ARG A 928 28.82 -60.45 28.38
N TYR A 929 28.78 -59.19 27.95
CA TYR A 929 29.74 -58.17 28.36
C TYR A 929 29.61 -57.82 29.85
N HIS A 930 28.39 -57.66 30.35
CA HIS A 930 28.13 -57.43 31.78
C HIS A 930 28.50 -58.64 32.63
N ASP A 931 28.11 -59.85 32.25
CA ASP A 931 28.43 -61.10 32.96
C ASP A 931 29.94 -61.29 33.16
N LYS A 932 30.75 -60.96 32.14
CA LYS A 932 32.22 -61.03 32.22
C LYS A 932 32.82 -60.03 33.21
N ARG A 933 32.15 -58.91 33.45
CA ARG A 933 32.61 -57.82 34.32
C ARG A 933 31.96 -57.83 35.70
N GLU A 934 30.98 -58.71 35.90
CA GLU A 934 30.34 -58.92 37.18
C GLU A 934 31.38 -59.28 38.25
N LEU A 935 31.28 -58.59 39.39
CA LEU A 935 32.11 -58.85 40.55
C LEU A 935 31.51 -60.05 41.28
N VAL A 936 32.21 -61.17 41.26
CA VAL A 936 31.82 -62.39 41.93
C VAL A 936 32.80 -62.70 43.06
N GLU A 937 32.32 -63.34 44.12
CA GLU A 937 33.17 -63.78 45.23
C GLU A 937 34.19 -64.81 44.76
N CYS A 938 35.40 -64.73 45.30
CA CYS A 938 36.46 -65.67 45.00
C CYS A 938 36.06 -67.11 45.39
N ILE A 939 36.21 -68.05 44.46
CA ILE A 939 35.89 -69.48 44.65
C ILE A 939 36.73 -70.11 45.78
N LEU A 940 37.92 -69.57 46.06
CA LEU A 940 38.79 -70.00 47.16
C LEU A 940 38.48 -69.27 48.49
N ASN A 941 37.34 -68.57 48.59
CA ASN A 941 36.83 -67.89 49.77
C ASN A 941 37.84 -66.95 50.45
N CYS A 942 38.58 -66.16 49.68
CA CYS A 942 39.52 -65.18 50.22
C CYS A 942 38.89 -63.80 50.51
N ALA A 943 37.56 -63.71 50.51
CA ALA A 943 36.76 -62.51 50.74
C ALA A 943 37.00 -61.35 49.74
N GLN A 944 37.70 -61.58 48.63
CA GLN A 944 37.87 -60.59 47.56
C GLN A 944 36.82 -60.78 46.47
N LEU A 945 36.19 -59.68 46.08
CA LEU A 945 35.32 -59.60 44.91
C LEU A 945 36.18 -59.40 43.65
N VAL A 946 36.07 -60.32 42.70
CA VAL A 946 36.88 -60.35 41.50
C VAL A 946 35.98 -60.34 40.29
N GLN A 947 36.33 -59.53 39.28
CA GLN A 947 35.59 -59.58 38.02
C GLN A 947 35.66 -60.99 37.45
N ARG A 948 34.53 -61.55 37.03
CA ARG A 948 34.40 -62.94 36.59
C ARG A 948 35.46 -63.34 35.55
N ARG A 949 35.79 -62.43 34.62
CA ARG A 949 36.87 -62.62 33.61
C ARG A 949 38.28 -62.81 34.18
N PHE A 950 38.56 -62.28 35.37
CA PHE A 950 39.88 -62.36 36.03
C PHE A 950 39.91 -63.41 37.16
N MET A 951 38.79 -64.11 37.40
CA MET A 951 38.71 -65.16 38.42
C MET A 951 39.81 -66.23 38.28
N PRO A 952 40.16 -66.72 37.06
CA PRO A 952 41.25 -67.68 36.91
C PRO A 952 42.60 -67.09 37.34
N LEU A 953 42.95 -65.89 36.89
CA LEU A 953 44.21 -65.22 37.24
C LEU A 953 44.32 -65.02 38.75
N HIS A 954 43.24 -64.54 39.36
CA HIS A 954 43.17 -64.32 40.81
C HIS A 954 43.41 -65.62 41.57
N CYS A 955 42.68 -66.70 41.28
CA CYS A 955 42.79 -67.97 42.00
C CYS A 955 44.19 -68.59 41.89
N HIS A 956 44.85 -68.48 40.72
CA HIS A 956 46.14 -69.13 40.48
C HIS A 956 47.34 -68.33 41.01
N SER A 957 47.31 -67.00 40.98
CA SER A 957 48.51 -66.19 41.21
C SER A 957 48.40 -65.20 42.37
N GLN A 958 47.21 -64.63 42.60
CA GLN A 958 47.05 -63.49 43.51
C GLN A 958 46.33 -63.86 44.82
N CYS A 959 45.54 -64.94 44.80
CA CYS A 959 44.73 -65.32 45.94
C CYS A 959 45.61 -65.71 47.14
N VAL A 960 45.26 -65.17 48.31
CA VAL A 960 45.94 -65.49 49.59
C VAL A 960 45.60 -66.90 50.10
N ASN A 961 44.49 -67.46 49.64
CA ASN A 961 44.08 -68.84 49.92
C ASN A 961 44.56 -69.83 48.84
N ARG A 962 45.34 -69.40 47.84
CA ARG A 962 45.90 -70.32 46.85
C ARG A 962 46.86 -71.32 47.51
N LEU A 963 46.96 -72.52 46.95
CA LEU A 963 47.92 -73.52 47.39
C LEU A 963 49.29 -73.23 46.75
N VAL A 964 50.33 -73.19 47.56
CA VAL A 964 51.73 -73.02 47.15
C VAL A 964 52.60 -74.08 47.80
N THR A 965 53.64 -74.53 47.13
CA THR A 965 54.61 -75.49 47.67
C THR A 965 55.67 -74.76 48.51
N CYS A 966 56.21 -75.43 49.52
CA CYS A 966 57.33 -74.91 50.30
C CYS A 966 58.56 -74.61 49.40
N PRO A 967 59.22 -73.45 49.53
CA PRO A 967 60.41 -73.08 48.75
C PRO A 967 61.59 -74.04 48.94
N TRP A 968 61.67 -74.69 50.11
CA TRP A 968 62.71 -75.67 50.40
C TRP A 968 62.30 -77.01 49.82
N THR A 969 63.06 -77.47 48.82
CA THR A 969 62.77 -78.68 48.04
C THR A 969 62.76 -79.95 48.90
N ASP A 970 63.49 -79.95 50.00
CA ASP A 970 63.55 -81.04 51.00
C ASP A 970 62.35 -81.04 51.98
N CYS A 971 61.50 -80.01 51.98
CA CYS A 971 60.29 -79.97 52.81
C CYS A 971 59.04 -80.49 52.07
N GLY A 972 58.88 -80.18 50.78
CA GLY A 972 57.83 -80.74 49.90
C GLY A 972 56.34 -80.45 50.24
N GLU A 973 56.00 -79.82 51.36
CA GLU A 973 54.61 -79.58 51.78
C GLU A 973 53.88 -78.52 50.92
N THR A 974 52.62 -78.80 50.56
CA THR A 974 51.69 -77.83 49.94
C THR A 974 50.90 -77.08 51.01
N ILE A 975 51.02 -75.76 51.03
CA ILE A 975 50.51 -74.90 52.10
C ILE A 975 49.66 -73.81 51.48
N VAL A 976 48.65 -73.33 52.22
CA VAL A 976 47.89 -72.14 51.82
C VAL A 976 48.83 -70.92 51.87
N ALA A 977 48.86 -70.10 50.81
CA ALA A 977 49.84 -69.02 50.65
C ALA A 977 49.94 -68.07 51.85
N LYS A 978 48.81 -67.71 52.49
CA LYS A 978 48.80 -66.87 53.70
C LYS A 978 49.52 -67.49 54.90
N SER A 979 49.59 -68.81 54.97
CA SER A 979 50.22 -69.57 56.06
C SER A 979 51.67 -69.91 55.78
N LEU A 980 52.20 -69.60 54.60
CA LEU A 980 53.56 -69.95 54.20
C LEU A 980 54.62 -69.36 55.15
N THR A 981 54.47 -68.10 55.57
CA THR A 981 55.41 -67.46 56.49
C THR A 981 55.43 -68.12 57.86
N ARG A 982 54.27 -68.57 58.36
CA ARG A 982 54.18 -69.32 59.62
C ARG A 982 54.86 -70.67 59.47
N HIS A 983 54.57 -71.38 58.37
CA HIS A 983 55.20 -72.65 58.07
C HIS A 983 56.73 -72.50 58.06
N LEU A 984 57.27 -71.56 57.27
CA LEU A 984 58.70 -71.31 57.18
C LEU A 984 59.36 -70.99 58.53
N LYS A 985 58.67 -70.30 59.45
CA LYS A 985 59.23 -69.94 60.76
C LYS A 985 59.14 -71.03 61.82
N ARG A 986 58.03 -71.76 61.88
CA ARG A 986 57.68 -72.60 63.05
C ARG A 986 57.45 -74.08 62.75
N GLU A 987 57.09 -74.42 61.52
CA GLU A 987 56.59 -75.77 61.19
C GLU A 987 57.45 -76.45 60.11
N CYS A 988 58.28 -75.69 59.39
CA CYS A 988 59.15 -76.18 58.32
C CYS A 988 60.31 -77.01 58.88
N ARG A 989 60.35 -78.29 58.49
CA ARG A 989 61.36 -79.29 58.90
C ARG A 989 62.51 -79.46 57.89
N SER A 990 62.76 -78.45 57.06
CA SER A 990 63.86 -78.47 56.07
C SER A 990 65.21 -78.49 56.79
N GLN A 991 66.02 -79.51 56.49
CA GLN A 991 67.38 -79.62 57.01
C GLN A 991 68.29 -78.56 56.39
N SER A 992 68.02 -78.20 55.13
CA SER A 992 68.74 -77.16 54.40
C SER A 992 68.62 -75.79 55.09
N LYS A 993 67.41 -75.45 55.55
CA LYS A 993 67.14 -74.20 56.28
C LYS A 993 67.90 -74.12 57.61
N GLU A 994 67.93 -75.20 58.39
CA GLU A 994 68.65 -75.22 59.68
C GLU A 994 70.16 -75.08 59.48
N GLY A 995 70.70 -75.75 58.45
CA GLY A 995 72.10 -75.63 58.06
C GLY A 995 72.49 -74.21 57.67
N GLU A 996 71.66 -73.53 56.87
CA GLU A 996 71.92 -72.16 56.43
C GLU A 996 71.83 -71.16 57.60
N MET A 997 70.85 -71.32 58.51
CA MET A 997 70.77 -70.50 59.72
C MET A 997 72.04 -70.60 60.58
N LEU A 998 72.58 -71.81 60.75
CA LEU A 998 73.84 -72.03 61.48
C LEU A 998 75.03 -71.41 60.74
N MET A 999 75.04 -71.44 59.41
CA MET A 999 76.09 -70.84 58.59
C MET A 999 76.09 -69.31 58.73
N VAL A 1000 74.90 -68.68 58.65
CA VAL A 1000 74.73 -67.23 58.79
C VAL A 1000 75.14 -66.78 60.19
N ASP A 1001 74.79 -67.52 61.23
CA ASP A 1001 75.17 -67.16 62.60
C ASP A 1001 76.69 -67.26 62.81
N LYS A 1002 77.34 -68.27 62.22
CA LYS A 1002 78.81 -68.38 62.20
C LYS A 1002 79.47 -67.26 61.37
N ALA A 1003 78.90 -66.89 60.22
CA ALA A 1003 79.42 -65.82 59.38
C ALA A 1003 79.35 -64.45 60.08
N ARG A 1004 78.24 -64.15 60.77
CA ARG A 1004 78.10 -62.91 61.57
C ARG A 1004 79.14 -62.82 62.69
N ARG A 1005 79.46 -63.95 63.33
CA ARG A 1005 80.52 -63.99 64.36
C ARG A 1005 81.91 -63.71 63.76
N ARG A 1006 82.20 -64.24 62.57
CA ARG A 1006 83.48 -63.98 61.86
C ARG A 1006 83.60 -62.54 61.38
N GLN A 1007 82.50 -61.93 60.93
CA GLN A 1007 82.53 -60.56 60.42
C GLN A 1007 82.80 -59.54 61.53
N LYS A 1008 82.18 -59.71 62.70
CA LYS A 1008 82.52 -58.91 63.89
C LYS A 1008 84.00 -59.06 64.30
N ALA A 1009 84.59 -60.24 64.12
CA ALA A 1009 86.00 -60.47 64.43
C ALA A 1009 86.94 -59.80 63.40
N LYS A 1010 86.52 -59.66 62.14
CA LYS A 1010 87.32 -59.04 61.08
C LYS A 1010 87.29 -57.51 61.15
N GLU A 1011 86.13 -56.93 61.47
CA GLU A 1011 85.98 -55.48 61.70
C GLU A 1011 86.86 -54.99 62.86
N ALA A 1012 87.08 -55.83 63.87
CA ALA A 1012 88.00 -55.52 64.97
C ALA A 1012 89.48 -55.50 64.55
N ALA A 1013 89.87 -56.29 63.55
CA ALA A 1013 91.26 -56.37 63.06
C ALA A 1013 91.59 -55.28 62.03
N GLU A 1014 90.63 -54.87 61.18
CA GLU A 1014 90.84 -53.81 60.19
C GLU A 1014 91.00 -52.41 60.86
N GLN A 1015 90.52 -52.22 62.09
CA GLN A 1015 90.79 -51.01 62.89
C GLN A 1015 92.24 -50.89 63.39
N GLU A 1016 92.98 -52.00 63.52
CA GLU A 1016 94.38 -52.00 63.98
C GLU A 1016 95.38 -51.72 62.85
N GLU A 1017 95.02 -51.97 61.58
CA GLU A 1017 95.93 -51.81 60.43
C GLU A 1017 95.91 -50.40 59.80
N GLU A 1018 94.81 -49.64 59.95
CA GLU A 1018 94.74 -48.22 59.52
C GLU A 1018 95.69 -47.30 60.30
N GLN A 1019 96.20 -47.72 61.46
CA GLN A 1019 97.19 -47.00 62.26
C GLN A 1019 98.65 -47.17 61.77
N GLY A 1020 98.92 -48.09 60.83
CA GLY A 1020 100.28 -48.45 60.41
C GLY A 1020 100.80 -47.82 59.10
N LYS A 1021 100.01 -46.99 58.42
CA LYS A 1021 100.41 -46.31 57.18
C LYS A 1021 100.61 -44.81 57.41
N CYS A 1022 101.68 -44.51 58.14
CA CYS A 1022 102.46 -43.29 57.98
C CYS A 1022 103.73 -43.65 57.21
#